data_AF-B9XPU8-F1
#
_entry.id   AF-B9XPU8-F1
#
_cell.length_a   1.000
_cell.length_b   1.000
_cell.length_c   1.000
_cell.angle_alpha   90.00
_cell.angle_beta   90.00
_cell.angle_gamma   90.00
#
_symmetry.space_group_name_H-M   'P 1'
#
loop_
_entity.id
_entity.type
_entity.pdbx_description
1 polymer ?
#
loop_
_entity_poly.entity_id
_entity_poly.type
_entity_poly.pdbx_seq_one_letter_code
_entity_poly.pdbx_strand_id
1 'polypeptide(L)'
;MKLLKSSLSRLLALLALVLTLAETAPAQTNAYDDAYHYPYASATWYAAFNTPPGVNFGYGFTPWVVLTNSTASPATGGRGFTTTFNGTPLPAISSPTNYSNLDPNLGPVGSPPGNNNSAHVWGLFANGNGINTTVAYRGFSNSLDTTVAFKLDFASQNIGSSSSKFAGFFLRNGNATNSTSDYATGLRFAFYYVGGGSNSFVFWDGNGVQYIGIPFTTSALSCEFTPKAGDTYRFVVKNVTSGAILAILDNQPQAGSGTVDSVALIANQTDANQYFNRMQIVSTSLTPPTILNISPTNGSIFVDPLANNVSFEVDSIASTVRGSSITFKLNGVTQTGLTFNTTGTTNQLFVTNTTALVANTFYNASIVATDANGNTATNNFTFNTFSPTNLSIDAEDYNHNGGAFFANPVPNAYFGLLGSNGVDYAENDLTGTNNTSGYRTGDLPQTLLVTGDPYDHAGFLAAGAIDYEVGFTDANEWQNYTRNLENTNYTVYARAASGTGGTIMVERLANPTATTTDQPNAALGTCIIPVTGGSKIYSGQMVPLTDFFGNTVQIHFAGTNTFRETAINNRAYNLNYLMFVPNTNTATLKPYLSAGYPFPGAPAVALESSISFTIANRQTAVNPATVQLFVNSNNVTSSISLSNNAAGTVVTYVPTSFLTPNTNYTLTAIFTDNGGTPTTTTNTWKFTTANSTYMVLPVADAQPIGSVSTPGFALRINKVEDAAPTVASIATAEAQLAGLRTNLVTGQPYPNLANGGPNADGNYSETNAINYDITGLPTGTPAFPYKSAFPYVPAGNLNNNIAVEALMYLQLTNGNYIFAVRSDDCFKLTEGPTLTNQNLTLGSFDGGRGNGTPTLTYVTILTNGLYPVRLLYYQAGSGGNVEFYSINNGTPILINDSTNSIAIKAFQLTASPALPVTILNPAHTGGVTTFGFLTQAGHTHYVEYKNAITDPTWSPLLTIAGNGSSTNVTDNTASGAARFYHVRSQ
;
A
#
# COMPACT_ATOMS: atom_id res chain seq x y z
N MET A 1 -39.52 59.11 -67.77
CA MET A 1 -40.13 58.11 -66.86
C MET A 1 -39.01 57.29 -66.19
N LYS A 2 -38.05 57.93 -65.51
CA LYS A 2 -38.06 58.34 -64.09
C LYS A 2 -38.20 57.23 -63.02
N LEU A 3 -38.19 55.94 -63.39
CA LEU A 3 -38.21 54.83 -62.41
C LEU A 3 -37.26 53.64 -62.68
N LEU A 4 -36.43 53.65 -63.73
CA LEU A 4 -35.49 52.54 -64.02
C LEU A 4 -33.99 52.87 -63.90
N LYS A 5 -33.60 54.07 -63.46
CA LYS A 5 -32.18 54.44 -63.28
C LYS A 5 -31.71 54.49 -61.81
N SER A 6 -32.57 54.17 -60.84
CA SER A 6 -32.20 54.15 -59.40
C SER A 6 -31.87 52.75 -58.85
N SER A 7 -32.11 51.67 -59.61
CA SER A 7 -31.82 50.31 -59.15
C SER A 7 -30.38 49.85 -59.44
N LEU A 8 -29.73 50.35 -60.51
CA LEU A 8 -28.38 49.90 -60.88
C LEU A 8 -27.28 50.54 -60.01
N SER A 9 -27.44 51.79 -59.59
CA SER A 9 -26.48 52.49 -58.73
C SER A 9 -26.60 52.08 -57.25
N ARG A 10 -27.78 51.65 -56.80
CA ARG A 10 -27.96 51.08 -55.44
C ARG A 10 -27.47 49.63 -55.35
N LEU A 11 -27.55 48.84 -56.43
CA LEU A 11 -27.02 47.48 -56.45
C LEU A 11 -25.47 47.47 -56.47
N LEU A 12 -24.82 48.42 -57.17
CA LEU A 12 -23.36 48.55 -57.13
C LEU A 12 -22.84 49.14 -55.80
N ALA A 13 -23.58 50.03 -55.14
CA ALA A 13 -23.20 50.54 -53.82
C ALA A 13 -23.40 49.51 -52.70
N LEU A 14 -24.42 48.64 -52.80
CA LEU A 14 -24.62 47.54 -51.85
C LEU A 14 -23.60 46.40 -52.08
N LEU A 15 -23.20 46.14 -53.33
CA LEU A 15 -22.16 45.15 -53.63
C LEU A 15 -20.75 45.64 -53.24
N ALA A 16 -20.48 46.94 -53.29
CA ALA A 16 -19.22 47.52 -52.80
C ALA A 16 -19.13 47.64 -51.27
N LEU A 17 -20.27 47.75 -50.57
CA LEU A 17 -20.31 47.70 -49.09
C LEU A 17 -20.21 46.27 -48.55
N VAL A 18 -20.63 45.27 -49.33
CA VAL A 18 -20.48 43.84 -48.98
C VAL A 18 -19.08 43.29 -49.35
N LEU A 19 -18.35 43.93 -50.29
CA LEU A 19 -16.97 43.53 -50.64
C LEU A 19 -15.87 44.18 -49.77
N THR A 20 -16.21 45.03 -48.80
CA THR A 20 -15.24 45.61 -47.85
C THR A 20 -15.44 45.15 -46.40
N LEU A 21 -16.36 44.20 -46.17
CA LEU A 21 -16.52 43.46 -44.92
C LEU A 21 -16.28 41.97 -45.20
N ALA A 22 -15.10 41.63 -45.71
CA ALA A 22 -14.55 40.31 -45.43
C ALA A 22 -14.18 40.32 -43.94
N GLU A 23 -15.16 40.07 -43.08
CA GLU A 23 -14.87 39.67 -41.70
C GLU A 23 -13.93 38.48 -41.80
N THR A 24 -12.71 38.63 -41.30
CA THR A 24 -11.86 37.49 -40.94
C THR A 24 -12.74 36.59 -40.08
N ALA A 25 -12.90 35.32 -40.48
CA ALA A 25 -13.67 34.35 -39.71
C ALA A 25 -13.32 34.52 -38.23
N PRO A 26 -14.31 34.70 -37.32
CA PRO A 26 -14.01 34.94 -35.92
C PRO A 26 -13.07 33.86 -35.42
N ALA A 27 -11.96 34.30 -34.82
CA ALA A 27 -10.99 33.40 -34.21
C ALA A 27 -11.74 32.41 -33.33
N GLN A 28 -11.27 31.16 -33.31
CA GLN A 28 -11.91 30.11 -32.54
C GLN A 28 -11.77 30.43 -31.05
N THR A 29 -12.78 31.07 -30.46
CA THR A 29 -12.74 31.53 -29.07
C THR A 29 -12.77 30.39 -28.07
N ASN A 30 -13.30 29.23 -28.48
CA ASN A 30 -13.41 28.02 -27.68
C ASN A 30 -13.28 26.76 -28.55
N ALA A 31 -12.41 25.84 -28.15
CA ALA A 31 -12.29 24.47 -28.61
C ALA A 31 -12.15 23.58 -27.39
N TYR A 32 -12.82 22.44 -27.39
CA TYR A 32 -12.70 21.48 -26.31
C TYR A 32 -12.70 20.09 -26.91
N ASP A 33 -11.68 19.32 -26.56
CA ASP A 33 -11.69 17.89 -26.74
C ASP A 33 -11.48 17.25 -25.37
N ASP A 34 -12.32 16.27 -25.07
CA ASP A 34 -12.12 15.37 -23.95
C ASP A 34 -12.40 13.94 -24.41
N ALA A 35 -11.71 12.98 -23.81
CA ALA A 35 -11.95 11.56 -24.12
C ALA A 35 -13.23 11.03 -23.45
N TYR A 36 -13.98 11.87 -22.71
CA TYR A 36 -15.17 11.47 -21.96
C TYR A 36 -16.32 11.10 -22.90
N HIS A 37 -16.51 11.87 -23.97
CA HIS A 37 -17.62 11.70 -24.91
C HIS A 37 -17.39 10.60 -25.97
N TYR A 38 -16.30 9.85 -25.87
CA TYR A 38 -15.99 8.80 -26.82
C TYR A 38 -16.80 7.54 -26.43
N PRO A 39 -17.65 6.99 -27.31
CA PRO A 39 -18.74 6.05 -27.02
C PRO A 39 -18.27 4.62 -26.71
N TYR A 40 -16.99 4.43 -26.41
CA TYR A 40 -16.39 3.12 -26.24
C TYR A 40 -16.28 2.81 -24.75
N ALA A 41 -17.18 1.95 -24.26
CA ALA A 41 -17.33 1.62 -22.84
C ALA A 41 -16.14 0.83 -22.20
N SER A 42 -15.09 0.56 -22.98
CA SER A 42 -13.90 -0.20 -22.56
C SER A 42 -12.66 0.32 -23.31
N ALA A 43 -11.47 0.13 -22.75
CA ALA A 43 -10.22 0.51 -23.43
C ALA A 43 -10.11 -0.14 -24.82
N THR A 44 -10.28 0.65 -25.89
CA THR A 44 -10.19 0.19 -27.28
C THR A 44 -8.86 0.61 -27.89
N TRP A 45 -8.16 -0.37 -28.48
CA TRP A 45 -6.83 -0.19 -29.04
C TRP A 45 -6.89 -0.14 -30.57
N TYR A 46 -6.30 0.89 -31.16
CA TYR A 46 -6.31 1.13 -32.61
C TYR A 46 -4.89 1.20 -33.18
N ALA A 47 -4.61 0.44 -34.24
CA ALA A 47 -3.29 0.43 -34.91
C ALA A 47 -3.09 1.67 -35.80
N ALA A 48 -4.16 2.16 -36.41
CA ALA A 48 -4.28 3.38 -37.23
C ALA A 48 -5.76 3.61 -37.57
N PHE A 49 -6.17 4.86 -37.80
CA PHE A 49 -7.52 5.18 -38.32
C PHE A 49 -7.49 5.24 -39.85
N ASN A 50 -7.34 4.10 -40.53
CA ASN A 50 -7.29 4.08 -42.01
C ASN A 50 -8.64 4.34 -42.70
N THR A 51 -9.73 4.36 -41.92
CA THR A 51 -11.03 4.93 -42.30
C THR A 51 -11.57 5.61 -41.05
N PRO A 52 -11.87 6.92 -41.06
CA PRO A 52 -12.32 7.60 -39.86
C PRO A 52 -13.63 6.95 -39.40
N PRO A 53 -13.70 6.33 -38.19
CA PRO A 53 -15.01 6.28 -37.55
C PRO A 53 -15.42 7.75 -37.40
N GLY A 54 -16.60 8.11 -37.88
CA GLY A 54 -17.09 9.49 -38.01
C GLY A 54 -17.36 10.17 -36.67
N VAL A 55 -16.33 10.31 -35.85
CA VAL A 55 -16.44 10.71 -34.46
C VAL A 55 -15.38 11.75 -34.15
N ASN A 56 -15.71 12.98 -34.50
CA ASN A 56 -14.90 14.16 -34.19
C ASN A 56 -14.89 14.42 -32.67
N PHE A 57 -16.03 14.21 -31.98
CA PHE A 57 -16.41 14.41 -30.56
C PHE A 57 -15.86 15.63 -29.80
N GLY A 58 -14.65 16.09 -30.10
CA GLY A 58 -14.16 17.41 -29.79
C GLY A 58 -14.87 18.49 -30.61
N TYR A 59 -15.19 19.59 -29.93
CA TYR A 59 -15.76 20.78 -30.52
C TYR A 59 -14.64 21.69 -31.04
N GLY A 60 -14.77 22.09 -32.31
CA GLY A 60 -13.86 23.05 -32.93
C GLY A 60 -12.49 22.48 -33.35
N PHE A 61 -12.30 21.17 -33.31
CA PHE A 61 -11.15 20.51 -33.93
C PHE A 61 -11.58 19.74 -35.18
N THR A 62 -10.63 19.44 -36.08
CA THR A 62 -10.86 18.42 -37.11
C THR A 62 -10.79 17.02 -36.49
N PRO A 63 -11.33 15.97 -37.14
CA PRO A 63 -11.14 14.60 -36.67
C PRO A 63 -9.66 14.24 -36.49
N TRP A 64 -9.36 13.33 -35.56
CA TRP A 64 -8.01 12.79 -35.38
C TRP A 64 -7.60 11.99 -36.62
N VAL A 65 -6.37 12.19 -37.08
CA VAL A 65 -5.67 11.30 -38.01
C VAL A 65 -4.54 10.63 -37.25
N VAL A 66 -4.59 9.31 -37.06
CA VAL A 66 -3.55 8.56 -36.34
C VAL A 66 -2.78 7.70 -37.32
N LEU A 67 -1.46 7.89 -37.34
CA LEU A 67 -0.53 7.14 -38.17
C LEU A 67 0.49 6.39 -37.32
N THR A 68 0.88 5.22 -37.80
CA THR A 68 1.97 4.41 -37.24
C THR A 68 2.92 3.97 -38.36
N ASN A 69 4.19 3.76 -38.03
CA ASN A 69 5.25 3.50 -39.01
C ASN A 69 5.53 2.00 -39.30
N SER A 70 4.65 1.08 -38.86
CA SER A 70 4.82 -0.37 -39.10
C SER A 70 3.49 -1.14 -38.99
N THR A 71 3.42 -2.34 -39.60
CA THR A 71 2.19 -3.15 -39.82
C THR A 71 1.84 -4.20 -38.75
N ALA A 72 2.66 -4.40 -37.71
CA ALA A 72 2.36 -5.31 -36.59
C ALA A 72 1.11 -4.89 -35.77
N SER A 73 0.32 -5.88 -35.33
CA SER A 73 -0.99 -5.72 -34.65
C SER A 73 -0.92 -5.05 -33.27
N PRO A 74 -1.94 -4.26 -32.86
CA PRO A 74 -2.07 -3.68 -31.50
C PRO A 74 -2.03 -4.72 -30.37
N ALA A 75 -2.50 -5.94 -30.63
CA ALA A 75 -2.68 -6.99 -29.63
C ALA A 75 -1.37 -7.54 -29.07
N THR A 76 -0.24 -7.33 -29.74
CA THR A 76 1.09 -7.81 -29.32
C THR A 76 1.98 -6.72 -28.74
N GLY A 77 1.42 -5.54 -28.41
CA GLY A 77 2.13 -4.46 -27.72
C GLY A 77 3.22 -3.78 -28.55
N GLY A 78 2.85 -3.25 -29.74
CA GLY A 78 3.82 -2.65 -30.68
C GLY A 78 3.74 -1.13 -30.87
N ARG A 79 2.53 -0.56 -31.01
CA ARG A 79 2.24 0.88 -31.26
C ARG A 79 0.76 1.12 -31.60
N GLY A 80 0.24 2.32 -31.32
CA GLY A 80 -1.12 2.74 -31.70
C GLY A 80 -1.73 3.81 -30.79
N PHE A 81 -3.04 3.97 -30.88
CA PHE A 81 -3.87 4.91 -30.10
C PHE A 81 -4.87 4.16 -29.21
N THR A 82 -5.15 4.70 -28.01
CA THR A 82 -6.10 4.13 -27.05
C THR A 82 -6.95 5.20 -26.38
N THR A 83 -8.14 4.82 -25.95
CA THR A 83 -9.04 5.66 -25.12
C THR A 83 -9.61 4.85 -23.98
N THR A 84 -9.70 5.41 -22.77
CA THR A 84 -10.26 4.71 -21.61
C THR A 84 -11.64 5.26 -21.18
N PHE A 85 -12.57 4.36 -20.81
CA PHE A 85 -13.89 4.70 -20.23
C PHE A 85 -14.14 3.87 -18.97
N ASN A 86 -14.74 4.46 -17.93
CA ASN A 86 -15.21 3.75 -16.74
C ASN A 86 -16.62 4.24 -16.37
N GLY A 87 -17.57 3.33 -16.14
CA GLY A 87 -19.03 3.56 -16.16
C GLY A 87 -19.66 4.43 -15.05
N THR A 88 -18.88 5.26 -14.34
CA THR A 88 -19.38 6.21 -13.34
C THR A 88 -19.25 7.65 -13.85
N PRO A 89 -20.35 8.39 -14.02
CA PRO A 89 -20.29 9.78 -14.48
C PRO A 89 -19.71 10.68 -13.38
N LEU A 90 -18.59 11.34 -13.66
CA LEU A 90 -18.11 12.49 -12.89
C LEU A 90 -18.61 13.78 -13.57
N PRO A 91 -18.82 14.87 -12.82
CA PRO A 91 -19.21 16.14 -13.42
C PRO A 91 -18.17 16.56 -14.47
N ALA A 92 -18.67 17.05 -15.61
CA ALA A 92 -17.84 17.54 -16.71
C ALA A 92 -16.72 18.46 -16.20
N ILE A 93 -15.50 18.23 -16.67
CA ILE A 93 -14.32 19.06 -16.43
C ILE A 93 -13.73 18.94 -15.00
N SER A 94 -13.67 17.73 -14.41
CA SER A 94 -12.81 17.46 -13.24
C SER A 94 -11.63 16.53 -13.57
N SER A 95 -10.47 17.17 -13.80
CA SER A 95 -9.13 16.84 -13.27
C SER A 95 -8.48 15.45 -13.49
N PRO A 96 -7.17 15.39 -13.83
CA PRO A 96 -6.32 14.19 -13.71
C PRO A 96 -6.09 13.70 -12.26
N THR A 97 -6.81 14.23 -11.25
CA THR A 97 -6.64 13.90 -9.82
C THR A 97 -6.96 12.47 -9.43
N ASN A 98 -7.26 11.57 -10.38
CA ASN A 98 -7.30 10.15 -10.06
C ASN A 98 -5.91 9.49 -10.05
N TYR A 99 -4.81 10.21 -10.30
CA TYR A 99 -3.46 9.69 -10.02
C TYR A 99 -3.12 9.78 -8.50
N SER A 100 -3.92 9.15 -7.66
CA SER A 100 -3.61 8.87 -6.25
C SER A 100 -3.62 7.37 -5.99
N ASN A 101 -2.56 6.69 -6.44
CA ASN A 101 -1.94 5.50 -5.82
C ASN A 101 -0.99 4.87 -6.84
N LEU A 102 0.29 5.19 -6.74
CA LEU A 102 1.32 4.23 -7.12
C LEU A 102 1.43 3.28 -5.93
N ASP A 103 1.01 2.03 -6.12
CA ASP A 103 1.49 0.93 -5.29
C ASP A 103 3.01 0.83 -5.51
N PRO A 104 3.84 1.08 -4.47
CA PRO A 104 5.29 0.99 -4.59
C PRO A 104 5.81 -0.45 -4.78
N ASN A 105 4.96 -1.48 -4.72
CA ASN A 105 5.37 -2.89 -4.76
C ASN A 105 5.26 -3.59 -6.13
N LEU A 106 4.83 -2.92 -7.19
CA LEU A 106 4.69 -3.57 -8.50
C LEU A 106 5.94 -3.37 -9.37
N GLY A 107 6.89 -4.29 -9.21
CA GLY A 107 7.98 -4.51 -10.16
C GLY A 107 7.49 -4.90 -11.56
N PRO A 108 8.39 -5.00 -12.57
CA PRO A 108 8.02 -4.92 -13.97
C PRO A 108 7.41 -6.24 -14.50
N VAL A 109 6.09 -6.40 -14.38
CA VAL A 109 5.32 -7.39 -15.14
C VAL A 109 3.97 -6.79 -15.54
N GLY A 110 3.62 -6.98 -16.81
CA GLY A 110 2.66 -6.17 -17.55
C GLY A 110 1.23 -6.14 -17.02
N SER A 111 0.54 -5.06 -17.35
CA SER A 111 -0.92 -5.02 -17.33
C SER A 111 -1.42 -4.20 -18.53
N PRO A 112 -2.11 -4.87 -19.47
CA PRO A 112 -3.26 -4.25 -20.13
C PRO A 112 -4.48 -5.19 -20.06
N PRO A 113 -5.73 -4.70 -20.17
CA PRO A 113 -6.28 -3.37 -19.87
C PRO A 113 -7.53 -3.45 -18.95
N GLY A 114 -7.65 -2.53 -17.98
CA GLY A 114 -8.91 -2.35 -17.22
C GLY A 114 -8.72 -1.86 -15.79
N ASN A 115 -8.76 -0.54 -15.62
CA ASN A 115 -8.93 0.19 -14.36
C ASN A 115 -7.73 0.27 -13.40
N ASN A 116 -6.85 1.22 -13.68
CA ASN A 116 -6.01 1.91 -12.70
C ASN A 116 -6.31 3.43 -12.78
N ASN A 117 -7.47 3.84 -12.26
CA ASN A 117 -7.81 5.24 -11.97
C ASN A 117 -7.80 6.27 -13.14
N SER A 118 -7.29 5.94 -14.32
CA SER A 118 -7.14 6.86 -15.47
C SER A 118 -8.42 6.90 -16.31
N ALA A 119 -9.47 7.49 -15.75
CA ALA A 119 -10.74 7.67 -16.44
C ALA A 119 -10.64 8.78 -17.51
N HIS A 120 -11.07 8.50 -18.74
CA HIS A 120 -11.25 9.49 -19.82
C HIS A 120 -9.97 10.21 -20.28
N VAL A 121 -8.97 9.44 -20.75
CA VAL A 121 -7.75 9.97 -21.39
C VAL A 121 -7.56 9.42 -22.81
N TRP A 122 -6.81 10.14 -23.65
CA TRP A 122 -6.24 9.57 -24.88
C TRP A 122 -4.82 9.07 -24.60
N GLY A 123 -4.47 7.91 -25.12
CA GLY A 123 -3.13 7.33 -25.00
C GLY A 123 -2.50 7.06 -26.35
N LEU A 124 -1.21 7.34 -26.46
CA LEU A 124 -0.35 6.85 -27.54
C LEU A 124 0.57 5.77 -26.98
N PHE A 125 0.84 4.74 -27.76
CA PHE A 125 1.85 3.75 -27.42
C PHE A 125 2.75 3.51 -28.62
N ALA A 126 4.02 3.26 -28.35
CA ALA A 126 5.04 2.98 -29.34
C ALA A 126 6.17 2.14 -28.73
N ASN A 127 5.80 1.16 -27.89
CA ASN A 127 6.71 0.22 -27.23
C ASN A 127 6.81 -1.08 -28.04
N GLY A 128 7.98 -1.73 -28.05
CA GLY A 128 8.18 -3.01 -28.75
C GLY A 128 9.49 -3.09 -29.54
N ASN A 129 9.74 -4.24 -30.16
CA ASN A 129 10.97 -4.47 -30.94
C ASN A 129 10.98 -3.64 -32.24
N GLY A 130 12.06 -2.88 -32.48
CA GLY A 130 12.25 -2.05 -33.68
C GLY A 130 12.01 -0.54 -33.48
N ILE A 131 11.99 0.22 -34.58
CA ILE A 131 11.68 1.66 -34.57
C ILE A 131 10.16 1.82 -34.64
N ASN A 132 9.52 2.02 -33.48
CA ASN A 132 8.08 2.19 -33.36
C ASN A 132 7.74 3.66 -33.11
N THR A 133 6.85 4.22 -33.93
CA THR A 133 6.35 5.59 -33.79
C THR A 133 4.85 5.61 -34.00
N THR A 134 4.15 6.32 -33.11
CA THR A 134 2.74 6.69 -33.29
C THR A 134 2.60 8.19 -33.22
N VAL A 135 1.87 8.76 -34.17
CA VAL A 135 1.52 10.18 -34.17
C VAL A 135 0.03 10.36 -34.38
N ALA A 136 -0.59 11.19 -33.54
CA ALA A 136 -1.96 11.65 -33.69
C ALA A 136 -1.96 13.11 -34.14
N TYR A 137 -2.56 13.39 -35.30
CA TYR A 137 -2.65 14.70 -35.91
C TYR A 137 -4.06 15.25 -35.85
N ARG A 138 -4.18 16.56 -35.65
CA ARG A 138 -5.48 17.23 -35.61
C ARG A 138 -5.34 18.70 -35.95
N GLY A 139 -6.15 19.17 -36.89
CA GLY A 139 -6.28 20.57 -37.26
C GLY A 139 -7.22 21.33 -36.34
N PHE A 140 -7.04 22.64 -36.29
CA PHE A 140 -7.93 23.58 -35.62
C PHE A 140 -8.95 24.11 -36.62
N SER A 141 -10.17 24.41 -36.16
CA SER A 141 -11.20 24.96 -37.06
C SER A 141 -10.85 26.37 -37.51
N ASN A 142 -10.13 27.12 -36.67
CA ASN A 142 -9.44 28.35 -37.06
C ASN A 142 -8.04 28.36 -36.46
N SER A 143 -7.14 29.11 -37.09
CA SER A 143 -5.81 29.39 -36.57
C SER A 143 -5.85 30.05 -35.18
N LEU A 144 -4.84 29.78 -34.35
CA LEU A 144 -4.66 30.50 -33.09
C LEU A 144 -4.25 31.95 -33.37
N ASP A 145 -4.77 32.87 -32.56
CA ASP A 145 -4.35 34.28 -32.52
C ASP A 145 -4.01 34.71 -31.09
N THR A 146 -3.76 36.01 -30.90
CA THR A 146 -3.36 36.57 -29.58
C THR A 146 -4.48 36.61 -28.54
N THR A 147 -5.72 36.28 -28.91
CA THR A 147 -6.90 36.31 -28.04
C THR A 147 -7.23 34.95 -27.43
N VAL A 148 -6.48 33.90 -27.81
CA VAL A 148 -6.70 32.52 -27.37
C VAL A 148 -5.42 31.84 -26.91
N ALA A 149 -5.56 30.83 -26.06
CA ALA A 149 -4.48 29.97 -25.60
C ALA A 149 -4.79 28.51 -25.91
N PHE A 150 -3.82 27.77 -26.45
CA PHE A 150 -3.87 26.31 -26.56
C PHE A 150 -3.40 25.68 -25.26
N LYS A 151 -4.20 24.76 -24.70
CA LYS A 151 -3.84 24.03 -23.48
C LYS A 151 -3.91 22.52 -23.70
N LEU A 152 -3.02 21.80 -23.03
CA LEU A 152 -2.93 20.34 -23.07
C LEU A 152 -2.34 19.82 -21.76
N ASP A 153 -2.98 18.80 -21.18
CA ASP A 153 -2.38 18.03 -20.08
C ASP A 153 -1.65 16.81 -20.66
N PHE A 154 -0.41 16.57 -20.22
CA PHE A 154 0.48 15.51 -20.69
C PHE A 154 1.09 14.74 -19.52
N ALA A 155 0.84 13.43 -19.45
CA ALA A 155 1.52 12.52 -18.54
C ALA A 155 2.68 11.83 -19.27
N SER A 156 3.89 12.30 -19.00
CA SER A 156 5.13 11.93 -19.69
C SER A 156 5.84 10.69 -19.11
N GLN A 157 5.15 9.86 -18.32
CA GLN A 157 5.78 8.74 -17.63
C GLN A 157 6.26 7.66 -18.61
N ASN A 158 7.29 6.90 -18.23
CA ASN A 158 7.74 5.71 -18.95
C ASN A 158 8.08 5.95 -20.44
N ILE A 159 8.61 7.13 -20.78
CA ILE A 159 9.17 7.38 -22.12
C ILE A 159 10.46 6.58 -22.31
N GLY A 160 11.25 6.45 -21.25
CA GLY A 160 12.49 5.69 -21.22
C GLY A 160 13.74 6.54 -21.28
N SER A 161 14.89 5.91 -21.05
CA SER A 161 16.16 6.56 -20.73
C SER A 161 17.15 6.66 -21.89
N SER A 162 16.74 6.42 -23.13
CA SER A 162 17.60 6.53 -24.32
C SER A 162 17.17 7.70 -25.21
N SER A 163 18.12 8.40 -25.83
CA SER A 163 17.88 9.57 -26.69
C SER A 163 17.08 9.30 -27.96
N SER A 164 16.91 8.03 -28.34
CA SER A 164 15.99 7.64 -29.40
C SER A 164 14.52 7.66 -28.95
N LYS A 165 14.24 7.64 -27.65
CA LYS A 165 12.89 7.59 -27.08
C LYS A 165 12.40 9.00 -26.80
N PHE A 166 11.24 9.39 -27.31
CA PHE A 166 10.68 10.71 -27.01
C PHE A 166 9.16 10.75 -27.14
N ALA A 167 8.53 11.68 -26.43
CA ALA A 167 7.10 11.93 -26.52
C ALA A 167 6.75 13.38 -26.15
N GLY A 168 5.66 13.88 -26.72
CA GLY A 168 5.20 15.25 -26.48
C GLY A 168 4.24 15.74 -27.56
N PHE A 169 4.20 17.05 -27.76
CA PHE A 169 3.33 17.67 -28.75
C PHE A 169 4.02 18.78 -29.56
N PHE A 170 3.51 18.98 -30.78
CA PHE A 170 4.03 19.89 -31.79
C PHE A 170 2.88 20.73 -32.33
N LEU A 171 2.99 22.05 -32.25
CA LEU A 171 2.10 23.04 -32.83
C LEU A 171 2.66 23.49 -34.19
N ARG A 172 1.81 23.52 -35.22
CA ARG A 172 2.25 23.61 -36.62
C ARG A 172 1.40 24.57 -37.45
N ASN A 173 2.00 25.13 -38.50
CA ASN A 173 1.36 25.82 -39.60
C ASN A 173 0.92 24.78 -40.65
N GLY A 174 -0.35 24.84 -41.06
CA GLY A 174 -1.01 23.77 -41.81
C GLY A 174 -1.26 22.50 -40.98
N ASN A 175 -1.71 21.43 -41.65
CA ASN A 175 -2.05 20.14 -41.02
C ASN A 175 -1.64 18.96 -41.90
N ALA A 176 -0.34 18.81 -42.18
CA ALA A 176 0.17 17.66 -42.94
C ALA A 176 0.00 16.36 -42.12
N THR A 177 -0.56 15.31 -42.74
CA THR A 177 -0.89 14.02 -42.10
C THR A 177 -0.66 12.83 -43.04
N ASN A 178 0.42 12.84 -43.84
CA ASN A 178 0.68 11.79 -44.83
C ASN A 178 1.50 10.63 -44.25
N SER A 179 2.38 10.91 -43.29
CA SER A 179 3.22 9.90 -42.63
C SER A 179 3.48 10.28 -41.17
N THR A 180 3.96 9.33 -40.37
CA THR A 180 4.43 9.63 -39.01
C THR A 180 5.56 10.65 -38.98
N SER A 181 6.27 10.90 -40.07
CA SER A 181 7.34 11.90 -40.12
C SER A 181 6.81 13.35 -40.20
N ASP A 182 5.50 13.55 -40.40
CA ASP A 182 4.91 14.88 -40.54
C ASP A 182 4.69 15.61 -39.20
N TYR A 183 5.11 15.01 -38.06
CA TYR A 183 4.91 15.61 -36.73
C TYR A 183 5.57 16.98 -36.57
N ALA A 184 6.60 17.30 -37.36
CA ALA A 184 7.28 18.59 -37.35
C ALA A 184 7.12 19.38 -38.66
N THR A 185 6.36 18.87 -39.64
CA THR A 185 6.11 19.59 -40.90
C THR A 185 5.35 20.88 -40.61
N GLY A 186 5.94 22.03 -40.95
CA GLY A 186 5.37 23.35 -40.64
C GLY A 186 5.50 23.74 -39.16
N LEU A 187 6.47 23.20 -38.41
CA LEU A 187 6.66 23.48 -36.99
C LEU A 187 6.62 24.98 -36.65
N ARG A 188 5.86 25.32 -35.61
CA ARG A 188 5.79 26.64 -34.98
C ARG A 188 6.30 26.63 -33.54
N PHE A 189 5.97 25.58 -32.80
CA PHE A 189 6.43 25.33 -31.44
C PHE A 189 6.33 23.83 -31.11
N ALA A 190 7.24 23.27 -30.34
CA ALA A 190 7.06 21.94 -29.76
C ALA A 190 7.51 21.91 -28.31
N PHE A 191 6.89 21.00 -27.54
CA PHE A 191 7.30 20.65 -26.19
C PHE A 191 7.27 19.14 -26.05
N TYR A 192 8.42 18.55 -25.75
CA TYR A 192 8.58 17.10 -25.69
C TYR A 192 9.71 16.71 -24.76
N TYR A 193 9.70 15.46 -24.30
CA TYR A 193 10.77 14.87 -23.52
C TYR A 193 11.61 13.95 -24.40
N VAL A 194 12.93 14.04 -24.31
CA VAL A 194 13.89 13.15 -24.98
C VAL A 194 14.54 12.26 -23.92
N GLY A 195 14.54 10.94 -24.08
CA GLY A 195 15.21 10.04 -23.14
C GLY A 195 16.73 10.29 -23.10
N GLY A 196 17.42 9.82 -22.05
CA GLY A 196 18.88 9.95 -21.95
C GLY A 196 19.41 10.70 -20.73
N GLY A 197 18.57 11.34 -19.92
CA GLY A 197 19.05 12.13 -18.78
C GLY A 197 17.96 12.58 -17.80
N SER A 198 18.38 13.09 -16.65
CA SER A 198 17.50 13.86 -15.75
C SER A 198 17.26 15.24 -16.35
N ASN A 199 16.02 15.73 -16.33
CA ASN A 199 15.61 17.04 -16.83
C ASN A 199 15.56 17.22 -18.37
N SER A 200 15.31 16.15 -19.11
CA SER A 200 15.38 16.16 -20.59
C SER A 200 14.12 16.66 -21.32
N PHE A 201 13.29 17.47 -20.65
CA PHE A 201 12.26 18.21 -21.38
C PHE A 201 12.91 19.30 -22.22
N VAL A 202 12.47 19.39 -23.47
CA VAL A 202 12.93 20.36 -24.44
C VAL A 202 11.74 21.10 -25.04
N PHE A 203 11.99 22.33 -25.44
CA PHE A 203 11.16 23.04 -26.37
C PHE A 203 11.90 23.24 -27.68
N TRP A 204 11.14 23.34 -28.77
CA TRP A 204 11.68 23.69 -30.08
C TRP A 204 10.86 24.83 -30.67
N ASP A 205 11.51 25.97 -30.84
CA ASP A 205 10.92 27.20 -31.36
C ASP A 205 11.88 27.91 -32.35
N GLY A 206 11.70 29.22 -32.56
CA GLY A 206 12.53 30.02 -33.47
C GLY A 206 14.01 30.12 -33.06
N ASN A 207 14.34 29.80 -31.80
CA ASN A 207 15.71 29.73 -31.30
C ASN A 207 16.32 28.32 -31.41
N GLY A 208 15.60 27.36 -32.00
CA GLY A 208 16.02 25.96 -32.11
C GLY A 208 15.57 25.12 -30.91
N VAL A 209 16.21 23.96 -30.72
CA VAL A 209 15.89 23.01 -29.64
C VAL A 209 16.67 23.39 -28.38
N GLN A 210 15.97 23.57 -27.26
CA GLN A 210 16.56 23.98 -25.99
C GLN A 210 16.00 23.15 -24.83
N TYR A 211 16.83 22.84 -23.84
CA TYR A 211 16.43 22.13 -22.62
C TYR A 211 15.89 23.11 -21.59
N ILE A 212 14.76 22.76 -20.95
CA ILE A 212 14.07 23.64 -19.99
C ILE A 212 14.27 23.24 -18.54
N GLY A 213 15.05 22.17 -18.27
CA GLY A 213 15.44 21.81 -16.91
C GLY A 213 14.30 21.24 -16.05
N ILE A 214 13.12 20.96 -16.62
CA ILE A 214 11.98 20.40 -15.89
C ILE A 214 12.30 18.94 -15.53
N PRO A 215 12.22 18.53 -14.25
CA PRO A 215 12.49 17.15 -13.86
C PRO A 215 11.46 16.18 -14.41
N PHE A 216 11.92 14.94 -14.61
CA PHE A 216 11.01 13.85 -14.94
C PHE A 216 10.20 13.51 -13.70
N THR A 217 8.91 13.87 -13.68
CA THR A 217 8.04 13.65 -12.54
C THR A 217 7.00 12.58 -12.84
N THR A 218 6.52 11.90 -11.79
CA THR A 218 5.34 11.03 -11.89
C THR A 218 4.04 11.83 -12.03
N SER A 219 4.05 13.14 -11.77
CA SER A 219 2.88 13.99 -11.97
C SER A 219 2.73 14.40 -13.43
N ALA A 220 1.48 14.53 -13.89
CA ALA A 220 1.20 15.09 -15.21
C ALA A 220 1.55 16.59 -15.28
N LEU A 221 1.85 17.05 -16.49
CA LEU A 221 2.14 18.44 -16.81
C LEU A 221 0.92 19.12 -17.43
N SER A 222 0.59 20.32 -16.99
CA SER A 222 -0.39 21.18 -17.66
C SER A 222 0.35 22.24 -18.47
N CYS A 223 0.15 22.24 -19.77
CA CYS A 223 0.86 23.08 -20.72
C CYS A 223 -0.08 24.12 -21.30
N GLU A 224 0.31 25.39 -21.33
CA GLU A 224 -0.46 26.50 -21.89
C GLU A 224 0.41 27.34 -22.84
N PHE A 225 0.06 27.35 -24.13
CA PHE A 225 0.72 28.12 -25.18
C PHE A 225 -0.18 29.27 -25.64
N THR A 226 0.33 30.50 -25.60
CA THR A 226 -0.39 31.70 -26.01
C THR A 226 0.40 32.45 -27.07
N PRO A 227 -0.10 32.57 -28.32
CA PRO A 227 0.50 33.45 -29.31
C PRO A 227 0.53 34.90 -28.84
N LYS A 228 1.59 35.64 -29.19
CA LYS A 228 1.74 37.07 -28.91
C LYS A 228 1.99 37.83 -30.22
N ALA A 229 1.85 39.15 -30.15
CA ALA A 229 2.17 40.02 -31.27
C ALA A 229 3.65 39.84 -31.72
N GLY A 230 3.92 40.10 -33.01
CA GLY A 230 5.27 40.02 -33.56
C GLY A 230 5.82 38.59 -33.71
N ASP A 231 4.93 37.60 -33.88
CA ASP A 231 5.29 36.19 -34.07
C ASP A 231 6.02 35.54 -32.88
N THR A 232 5.72 36.04 -31.68
CA THR A 232 6.25 35.52 -30.42
C THR A 232 5.20 34.70 -29.66
N TYR A 233 5.57 34.10 -28.53
CA TYR A 233 4.64 33.34 -27.68
C TYR A 233 4.97 33.44 -26.19
N ARG A 234 3.98 33.07 -25.37
CA ARG A 234 4.15 32.67 -23.98
C ARG A 234 3.84 31.18 -23.82
N PHE A 235 4.67 30.45 -23.11
CA PHE A 235 4.43 29.07 -22.74
C PHE A 235 4.61 28.88 -21.24
N VAL A 236 3.63 28.25 -20.59
CA VAL A 236 3.64 27.96 -19.16
C VAL A 236 3.45 26.47 -18.96
N VAL A 237 4.32 25.86 -18.14
CA VAL A 237 4.21 24.46 -17.72
C VAL A 237 3.95 24.41 -16.22
N LYS A 238 2.91 23.70 -15.80
CA LYS A 238 2.55 23.49 -14.39
C LYS A 238 2.53 22.02 -14.04
N ASN A 239 2.85 21.70 -12.79
CA ASN A 239 2.52 20.40 -12.21
C ASN A 239 0.99 20.35 -11.99
N VAL A 240 0.31 19.36 -12.57
CA VAL A 240 -1.16 19.24 -12.46
C VAL A 240 -1.61 19.03 -11.01
N THR A 241 -0.85 18.28 -10.23
CA THR A 241 -1.21 17.88 -8.86
C THR A 241 -1.03 19.04 -7.88
N SER A 242 0.12 19.71 -7.92
CA SER A 242 0.43 20.80 -6.97
C SER A 242 0.02 22.18 -7.47
N GLY A 243 -0.24 22.34 -8.78
CA GLY A 243 -0.44 23.63 -9.43
C GLY A 243 0.85 24.46 -9.58
N ALA A 244 1.99 23.95 -9.11
CA ALA A 244 3.27 24.68 -9.15
C ALA A 244 3.70 24.94 -10.60
N ILE A 245 4.16 26.16 -10.87
CA ILE A 245 4.74 26.53 -12.16
C ILE A 245 6.16 25.95 -12.24
N LEU A 246 6.41 25.09 -13.23
CA LEU A 246 7.69 24.42 -13.44
C LEU A 246 8.58 25.18 -14.43
N ALA A 247 7.97 25.85 -15.41
CA ALA A 247 8.68 26.71 -16.34
C ALA A 247 7.76 27.76 -16.97
N ILE A 248 8.35 28.91 -17.31
CA ILE A 248 7.73 29.95 -18.13
C ILE A 248 8.73 30.37 -19.20
N LEU A 249 8.27 30.37 -20.45
CA LEU A 249 8.91 31.03 -21.57
C LEU A 249 8.01 32.18 -21.97
N ASP A 250 8.52 33.41 -22.02
CA ASP A 250 7.75 34.56 -22.49
C ASP A 250 8.53 35.32 -23.56
N ASN A 251 7.79 35.93 -24.49
CA ASN A 251 8.31 36.66 -25.64
C ASN A 251 9.35 35.87 -26.48
N GLN A 252 9.23 34.55 -26.53
CA GLN A 252 10.11 33.73 -27.37
C GLN A 252 9.60 33.73 -28.83
N PRO A 253 10.49 33.72 -29.84
CA PRO A 253 10.10 33.66 -31.24
C PRO A 253 9.57 32.28 -31.61
N GLN A 254 8.50 32.22 -32.42
CA GLN A 254 8.02 30.96 -32.99
C GLN A 254 8.94 30.49 -34.13
N ALA A 255 8.94 29.18 -34.41
CA ALA A 255 9.71 28.61 -35.52
C ALA A 255 9.06 28.95 -36.88
N GLY A 256 9.88 29.25 -37.89
CA GLY A 256 9.41 29.56 -39.24
C GLY A 256 8.56 30.85 -39.30
N SER A 257 7.63 30.92 -40.25
CA SER A 257 6.62 31.99 -40.35
C SER A 257 5.23 31.39 -40.61
N GLY A 258 4.17 32.06 -40.14
CA GLY A 258 2.78 31.66 -40.39
C GLY A 258 1.94 31.50 -39.13
N THR A 259 0.70 31.04 -39.31
CA THR A 259 -0.26 30.80 -38.23
C THR A 259 -0.04 29.45 -37.54
N VAL A 260 -0.60 29.27 -36.34
CA VAL A 260 -0.67 27.95 -35.69
C VAL A 260 -2.04 27.35 -35.98
N ASP A 261 -2.07 26.27 -36.76
CA ASP A 261 -3.29 25.71 -37.35
C ASP A 261 -3.58 24.27 -36.90
N SER A 262 -2.62 23.59 -36.28
CA SER A 262 -2.79 22.19 -35.88
C SER A 262 -1.86 21.77 -34.75
N VAL A 263 -2.16 20.61 -34.18
CA VAL A 263 -1.33 19.90 -33.21
C VAL A 263 -1.01 18.48 -33.71
N ALA A 264 0.21 18.02 -33.44
CA ALA A 264 0.61 16.62 -33.52
C ALA A 264 1.06 16.12 -32.14
N LEU A 265 0.47 15.03 -31.66
CA LEU A 265 0.88 14.32 -30.44
C LEU A 265 1.71 13.11 -30.85
N ILE A 266 2.83 12.85 -30.18
CA ILE A 266 3.76 11.80 -30.58
C ILE A 266 4.20 10.92 -29.41
N ALA A 267 4.32 9.62 -29.68
CA ALA A 267 5.10 8.66 -28.90
C ALA A 267 6.08 7.95 -29.84
N ASN A 268 7.37 8.04 -29.54
CA ASN A 268 8.44 7.40 -30.29
C ASN A 268 9.25 6.48 -29.38
N GLN A 269 9.21 5.18 -29.66
CA GLN A 269 9.98 4.13 -28.98
C GLN A 269 9.84 4.13 -27.45
N THR A 270 8.70 4.60 -26.92
CA THR A 270 8.49 4.76 -25.47
C THR A 270 8.51 3.41 -24.75
N ASP A 271 8.82 3.37 -23.45
CA ASP A 271 8.77 2.11 -22.68
C ASP A 271 7.32 1.72 -22.36
N ALA A 272 6.45 2.71 -22.16
CA ALA A 272 5.02 2.52 -22.00
C ALA A 272 4.19 3.63 -22.66
N ASN A 273 2.89 3.61 -22.38
CA ASN A 273 1.91 4.52 -22.96
C ASN A 273 2.13 5.97 -22.52
N GLN A 274 1.80 6.90 -23.40
CA GLN A 274 1.86 8.34 -23.20
C GLN A 274 0.44 8.88 -23.20
N TYR A 275 0.03 9.52 -22.10
CA TYR A 275 -1.36 9.92 -21.91
C TYR A 275 -1.54 11.43 -22.02
N PHE A 276 -2.63 11.83 -22.66
CA PHE A 276 -3.01 13.21 -22.92
C PHE A 276 -4.47 13.44 -22.51
N ASN A 277 -4.80 14.66 -22.08
CA ASN A 277 -6.18 15.06 -21.79
C ASN A 277 -6.37 16.59 -21.87
N ARG A 278 -7.62 17.05 -21.74
CA ARG A 278 -8.03 18.47 -21.60
C ARG A 278 -7.44 19.37 -22.68
N MET A 279 -7.41 18.86 -23.92
CA MET A 279 -6.97 19.65 -25.05
C MET A 279 -8.01 20.72 -25.36
N GLN A 280 -7.63 21.99 -25.28
CA GLN A 280 -8.56 23.10 -25.44
C GLN A 280 -7.89 24.30 -26.10
N ILE A 281 -8.69 25.08 -26.80
CA ILE A 281 -8.34 26.45 -27.22
C ILE A 281 -9.34 27.33 -26.50
N VAL A 282 -8.88 28.23 -25.65
CA VAL A 282 -9.78 29.07 -24.84
C VAL A 282 -9.36 30.52 -24.90
N SER A 283 -10.31 31.43 -24.70
CA SER A 283 -10.00 32.85 -24.63
C SER A 283 -8.93 33.12 -23.57
N THR A 284 -7.93 33.94 -23.91
CA THR A 284 -6.94 34.44 -22.94
C THR A 284 -7.60 35.26 -21.83
N SER A 285 -8.81 35.79 -22.04
CA SER A 285 -9.58 36.46 -20.97
C SER A 285 -9.91 35.54 -19.78
N LEU A 286 -9.82 34.21 -19.95
CA LEU A 286 -10.00 33.20 -18.92
C LEU A 286 -8.66 32.69 -18.33
N THR A 287 -7.53 33.25 -18.74
CA THR A 287 -6.21 32.88 -18.21
C THR A 287 -6.02 33.54 -16.84
N PRO A 288 -5.91 32.77 -15.75
CA PRO A 288 -5.67 33.33 -14.42
C PRO A 288 -4.31 34.01 -14.31
N PRO A 289 -4.12 34.92 -13.33
CA PRO A 289 -2.81 35.46 -13.04
C PRO A 289 -1.80 34.36 -12.65
N THR A 290 -0.51 34.60 -12.85
CA THR A 290 0.57 33.72 -12.40
C THR A 290 1.28 34.33 -11.21
N ILE A 291 1.50 33.54 -10.16
CA ILE A 291 2.25 33.94 -8.96
C ILE A 291 3.66 33.38 -9.05
N LEU A 292 4.67 34.26 -8.98
CA LEU A 292 6.08 33.97 -9.28
C LEU A 292 7.00 34.63 -8.25
N ASN A 293 8.30 34.33 -8.35
CA ASN A 293 9.37 34.99 -7.59
C ASN A 293 9.10 35.07 -6.08
N ILE A 294 8.53 33.99 -5.53
CA ILE A 294 8.22 33.88 -4.11
C ILE A 294 9.53 33.76 -3.34
N SER A 295 9.72 34.68 -2.39
CA SER A 295 10.82 34.67 -1.42
C SER A 295 10.24 34.86 -0.02
N PRO A 296 10.59 34.02 0.97
CA PRO A 296 11.40 32.81 0.84
C PRO A 296 10.75 31.76 -0.05
N THR A 297 11.56 30.95 -0.74
CA THR A 297 11.04 29.86 -1.58
C THR A 297 10.40 28.77 -0.72
N ASN A 298 9.49 27.99 -1.31
CA ASN A 298 8.83 26.89 -0.61
C ASN A 298 9.83 25.90 0.00
N GLY A 299 9.65 25.56 1.27
CA GLY A 299 10.55 24.70 2.04
C GLY A 299 11.78 25.41 2.60
N SER A 300 11.89 26.73 2.49
CA SER A 300 13.01 27.46 3.10
C SER A 300 13.03 27.27 4.62
N ILE A 301 14.21 27.00 5.17
CA ILE A 301 14.43 26.89 6.62
C ILE A 301 15.43 27.95 7.08
N PHE A 302 15.43 28.27 8.37
CA PHE A 302 16.30 29.28 8.97
C PHE A 302 16.19 30.67 8.32
N VAL A 303 15.00 31.03 7.85
CA VAL A 303 14.73 32.35 7.28
C VAL A 303 14.92 33.40 8.37
N ASP A 304 15.82 34.37 8.14
CA ASP A 304 16.01 35.49 9.06
C ASP A 304 14.70 36.31 9.19
N PRO A 305 14.06 36.33 10.38
CA PRO A 305 12.80 37.03 10.58
C PRO A 305 12.91 38.56 10.51
N LEU A 306 14.13 39.13 10.62
CA LEU A 306 14.39 40.57 10.61
C LEU A 306 14.79 41.11 9.23
N ALA A 307 15.53 40.31 8.45
CA ALA A 307 16.02 40.72 7.14
C ALA A 307 15.07 40.36 5.98
N ASN A 308 14.27 39.29 6.14
CA ASN A 308 13.51 38.72 5.03
C ASN A 308 12.01 38.84 5.21
N ASN A 309 11.46 39.88 4.59
CA ASN A 309 10.03 40.02 4.36
C ASN A 309 9.58 39.08 3.24
N VAL A 310 8.36 38.53 3.32
CA VAL A 310 7.82 37.71 2.23
C VAL A 310 7.52 38.60 1.02
N SER A 311 8.08 38.26 -0.13
CA SER A 311 7.82 38.94 -1.40
C SER A 311 7.40 37.95 -2.49
N PHE A 312 6.61 38.43 -3.44
CA PHE A 312 6.21 37.67 -4.61
C PHE A 312 5.77 38.61 -5.74
N GLU A 313 5.67 38.05 -6.94
CA GLU A 313 5.21 38.72 -8.14
C GLU A 313 3.89 38.12 -8.61
N VAL A 314 3.01 38.97 -9.12
CA VAL A 314 1.74 38.56 -9.73
C VAL A 314 1.65 39.15 -11.14
N ASP A 315 1.63 38.26 -12.13
CA ASP A 315 1.50 38.61 -13.55
C ASP A 315 0.12 38.24 -14.07
N SER A 316 -0.61 39.21 -14.60
CA SER A 316 -1.85 39.02 -15.35
C SER A 316 -1.67 39.55 -16.77
N ILE A 317 -1.18 38.70 -17.67
CA ILE A 317 -0.83 39.11 -19.05
C ILE A 317 -2.06 39.36 -19.92
N ALA A 318 -3.18 38.69 -19.66
CA ALA A 318 -4.42 38.83 -20.43
C ALA A 318 -5.46 39.76 -19.79
N SER A 319 -5.14 40.36 -18.63
CA SER A 319 -6.00 41.29 -17.91
C SER A 319 -5.15 42.27 -17.10
N THR A 320 -5.63 42.78 -15.98
CA THR A 320 -4.83 43.57 -15.04
C THR A 320 -5.10 43.13 -13.61
N VAL A 321 -4.15 43.37 -12.72
CA VAL A 321 -4.23 43.15 -11.27
C VAL A 321 -3.98 44.47 -10.54
N ARG A 322 -4.44 44.55 -9.29
CA ARG A 322 -4.22 45.70 -8.40
C ARG A 322 -4.02 45.21 -6.96
N GLY A 323 -3.41 46.02 -6.10
CA GLY A 323 -3.12 45.59 -4.72
C GLY A 323 -4.35 45.09 -3.95
N SER A 324 -5.52 45.69 -4.16
CA SER A 324 -6.76 45.28 -3.48
C SER A 324 -7.33 43.92 -3.95
N SER A 325 -6.78 43.32 -5.00
CA SER A 325 -7.17 41.99 -5.48
C SER A 325 -6.19 40.89 -5.07
N ILE A 326 -5.25 41.21 -4.17
CA ILE A 326 -4.28 40.28 -3.58
C ILE A 326 -4.66 39.99 -2.13
N THR A 327 -4.74 38.72 -1.76
CA THR A 327 -4.83 38.26 -0.37
C THR A 327 -3.62 37.42 -0.04
N PHE A 328 -2.85 37.82 0.98
CA PHE A 328 -1.74 37.03 1.50
C PHE A 328 -2.02 36.62 2.95
N LYS A 329 -1.81 35.35 3.28
CA LYS A 329 -2.02 34.80 4.62
C LYS A 329 -0.77 34.09 5.13
N LEU A 330 -0.49 34.27 6.42
CA LEU A 330 0.50 33.51 7.18
C LEU A 330 -0.22 32.78 8.31
N ASN A 331 -0.10 31.44 8.38
CA ASN A 331 -0.78 30.59 9.36
C ASN A 331 -2.30 30.88 9.44
N GLY A 332 -2.91 31.09 8.27
CA GLY A 332 -4.34 31.42 8.14
C GLY A 332 -4.71 32.89 8.41
N VAL A 333 -3.79 33.71 8.92
CA VAL A 333 -4.03 35.12 9.24
C VAL A 333 -3.72 36.01 8.04
N THR A 334 -4.70 36.78 7.58
CA THR A 334 -4.54 37.76 6.50
C THR A 334 -3.58 38.86 6.89
N GLN A 335 -2.58 39.11 6.05
CA GLN A 335 -1.60 40.18 6.23
C GLN A 335 -2.11 41.48 5.63
N THR A 336 -2.05 42.57 6.39
CA THR A 336 -2.51 43.90 5.96
C THR A 336 -1.37 44.85 5.57
N GLY A 337 -0.14 44.56 5.99
CA GLY A 337 1.06 45.33 5.65
C GLY A 337 1.62 44.97 4.28
N LEU A 338 0.83 45.06 3.21
CA LEU A 338 1.32 44.79 1.85
C LEU A 338 1.71 46.09 1.15
N THR A 339 2.92 46.13 0.59
CA THR A 339 3.40 47.20 -0.28
C THR A 339 3.50 46.72 -1.72
N PHE A 340 3.22 47.63 -2.65
CA PHE A 340 3.14 47.36 -4.08
C PHE A 340 4.02 48.33 -4.87
N ASN A 341 4.54 47.91 -6.03
CA ASN A 341 5.29 48.80 -6.93
C ASN A 341 4.42 49.91 -7.56
N THR A 342 3.11 49.76 -7.57
CA THR A 342 2.15 50.76 -8.09
C THR A 342 0.82 50.69 -7.35
N THR A 343 0.07 51.80 -7.34
CA THR A 343 -1.28 51.89 -6.77
C THR A 343 -2.38 51.67 -7.81
N GLY A 344 -2.05 51.74 -9.11
CA GLY A 344 -2.98 51.53 -10.22
C GLY A 344 -3.09 50.07 -10.65
N THR A 345 -3.97 49.80 -11.62
CA THR A 345 -4.03 48.51 -12.31
C THR A 345 -2.79 48.30 -13.17
N THR A 346 -2.24 47.09 -13.17
CA THR A 346 -1.02 46.72 -13.91
C THR A 346 -1.11 45.27 -14.40
N ASN A 347 -0.36 44.92 -15.43
CA ASN A 347 -0.18 43.53 -15.88
C ASN A 347 0.84 42.75 -15.02
N GLN A 348 1.69 43.45 -14.28
CA GLN A 348 2.72 42.89 -13.41
C GLN A 348 2.78 43.68 -12.10
N LEU A 349 2.57 43.00 -10.98
CA LEU A 349 2.50 43.58 -9.65
C LEU A 349 3.54 42.91 -8.74
N PHE A 350 4.48 43.69 -8.23
CA PHE A 350 5.43 43.23 -7.21
C PHE A 350 4.85 43.50 -5.82
N VAL A 351 4.84 42.48 -4.97
CA VAL A 351 4.24 42.52 -3.65
C VAL A 351 5.31 42.21 -2.60
N THR A 352 5.32 42.99 -1.52
CA THR A 352 6.17 42.72 -0.35
C THR A 352 5.34 42.90 0.91
N ASN A 353 5.40 41.92 1.81
CA ASN A 353 4.80 42.00 3.13
C ASN A 353 5.77 42.69 4.09
N THR A 354 5.41 43.85 4.62
CA THR A 354 6.21 44.61 5.59
C THR A 354 5.96 44.21 7.05
N THR A 355 4.99 43.32 7.29
CA THR A 355 4.75 42.76 8.62
C THR A 355 5.93 41.86 9.00
N ALA A 356 6.64 42.22 10.08
CA ALA A 356 7.78 41.46 10.57
C ALA A 356 7.38 40.01 10.89
N LEU A 357 8.26 39.08 10.52
CA LEU A 357 8.09 37.68 10.89
C LEU A 357 8.47 37.48 12.36
N VAL A 358 7.88 36.48 12.99
CA VAL A 358 8.18 36.08 14.36
C VAL A 358 9.30 35.05 14.30
N ALA A 359 10.31 35.18 15.17
CA ALA A 359 11.38 34.20 15.30
C ALA A 359 10.84 32.82 15.75
N ASN A 360 11.56 31.74 15.45
CA ASN A 360 11.22 30.38 15.90
C ASN A 360 9.80 29.94 15.51
N THR A 361 9.36 30.33 14.32
CA THR A 361 7.99 30.10 13.85
C THR A 361 8.00 29.32 12.54
N PHE A 362 7.15 28.29 12.46
CA PHE A 362 6.82 27.62 11.21
C PHE A 362 5.64 28.33 10.55
N TYR A 363 5.76 28.64 9.26
CA TYR A 363 4.77 29.37 8.49
C TYR A 363 4.17 28.50 7.38
N ASN A 364 2.84 28.39 7.39
CA ASN A 364 2.03 27.98 6.25
C ASN A 364 1.50 29.24 5.56
N ALA A 365 2.03 29.54 4.39
CA ALA A 365 1.73 30.74 3.64
C ALA A 365 0.76 30.43 2.48
N SER A 366 -0.15 31.37 2.20
CA SER A 366 -1.09 31.28 1.09
C SER A 366 -1.26 32.63 0.40
N ILE A 367 -1.08 32.65 -0.92
CA ILE A 367 -1.30 33.80 -1.78
C ILE A 367 -2.52 33.50 -2.65
N VAL A 368 -3.48 34.42 -2.69
CA VAL A 368 -4.60 34.40 -3.64
C VAL A 368 -4.57 35.70 -4.42
N ALA A 369 -4.53 35.60 -5.74
CA ALA A 369 -4.54 36.75 -6.65
C ALA A 369 -5.72 36.64 -7.61
N THR A 370 -6.51 37.70 -7.72
CA THR A 370 -7.64 37.80 -8.66
C THR A 370 -7.38 38.93 -9.67
N ASP A 371 -7.56 38.66 -10.96
CA ASP A 371 -7.44 39.70 -12.00
C ASP A 371 -8.76 40.47 -12.24
N ALA A 372 -8.74 41.47 -13.11
CA ALA A 372 -9.89 42.30 -13.43
C ALA A 372 -10.99 41.57 -14.21
N ASN A 373 -10.70 40.39 -14.78
CA ASN A 373 -11.68 39.52 -15.42
C ASN A 373 -12.35 38.56 -14.41
N GLY A 374 -11.87 38.55 -13.16
CA GLY A 374 -12.36 37.69 -12.08
C GLY A 374 -11.65 36.34 -12.00
N ASN A 375 -10.62 36.08 -12.81
CA ASN A 375 -9.87 34.84 -12.73
C ASN A 375 -8.97 34.84 -11.50
N THR A 376 -8.84 33.70 -10.84
CA THR A 376 -8.10 33.57 -9.59
C THR A 376 -6.99 32.54 -9.67
N ALA A 377 -5.84 32.84 -9.09
CA ALA A 377 -4.75 31.91 -8.85
C ALA A 377 -4.42 31.82 -7.35
N THR A 378 -4.03 30.63 -6.91
CA THR A 378 -3.60 30.37 -5.53
C THR A 378 -2.22 29.73 -5.53
N ASN A 379 -1.37 30.16 -4.59
CA ASN A 379 -0.09 29.52 -4.32
C ASN A 379 0.05 29.29 -2.80
N ASN A 380 0.32 28.06 -2.40
CA ASN A 380 0.59 27.70 -1.01
C ASN A 380 2.04 27.23 -0.88
N PHE A 381 2.72 27.70 0.16
CA PHE A 381 4.11 27.33 0.43
C PHE A 381 4.38 27.38 1.93
N THR A 382 5.45 26.73 2.37
CA THR A 382 5.88 26.72 3.76
C THR A 382 7.30 27.22 3.90
N PHE A 383 7.62 27.80 5.04
CA PHE A 383 8.99 28.11 5.45
C PHE A 383 9.06 28.23 6.98
N ASN A 384 10.25 28.28 7.55
CA ASN A 384 10.40 28.58 8.98
C ASN A 384 11.46 29.65 9.25
N THR A 385 11.32 30.30 10.39
CA THR A 385 12.25 31.29 10.95
C THR A 385 12.98 30.75 12.18
N PHE A 386 13.24 29.43 12.21
CA PHE A 386 13.96 28.81 13.31
C PHE A 386 15.37 29.41 13.39
N SER A 387 15.87 29.63 14.60
CA SER A 387 17.29 29.95 14.74
C SER A 387 18.10 28.71 14.38
N PRO A 388 19.13 28.82 13.51
CA PRO A 388 20.05 27.70 13.28
C PRO A 388 20.80 27.33 14.57
N THR A 389 20.89 28.23 15.55
CA THR A 389 21.54 27.98 16.84
C THR A 389 20.62 27.37 17.91
N ASN A 390 19.37 27.05 17.57
CA ASN A 390 18.50 26.30 18.48
C ASN A 390 19.16 24.96 18.84
N LEU A 391 18.87 24.46 20.05
CA LEU A 391 19.38 23.17 20.50
C LEU A 391 19.02 22.09 19.48
N SER A 392 20.05 21.39 19.02
CA SER A 392 20.01 20.29 18.07
C SER A 392 20.67 19.07 18.71
N ILE A 393 20.14 17.89 18.38
CA ILE A 393 20.70 16.61 18.78
C ILE A 393 20.93 15.83 17.49
N ASP A 394 22.19 15.71 17.08
CA ASP A 394 22.58 14.88 15.96
C ASP A 394 22.29 13.41 16.25
N ALA A 395 21.78 12.70 15.25
CA ALA A 395 21.32 11.32 15.39
C ALA A 395 22.48 10.39 15.77
N GLU A 396 23.68 10.66 15.26
CA GLU A 396 24.90 9.92 15.56
C GLU A 396 25.48 10.24 16.95
N ASP A 397 24.95 11.26 17.64
CA ASP A 397 25.42 11.74 18.95
C ASP A 397 24.56 11.17 20.12
N TYR A 398 24.16 9.89 19.99
CA TYR A 398 23.58 9.11 21.08
C TYR A 398 24.60 8.87 22.22
N ASN A 399 24.12 8.42 23.38
CA ASN A 399 24.97 8.19 24.55
C ASN A 399 26.14 7.22 24.26
N HIS A 400 27.15 7.21 25.13
CA HIS A 400 28.31 6.32 25.00
C HIS A 400 28.71 5.71 26.35
N ASN A 401 29.56 4.67 26.34
CA ASN A 401 30.16 4.08 27.55
C ASN A 401 29.13 3.77 28.68
N GLY A 402 27.94 3.30 28.32
CA GLY A 402 26.91 2.90 29.29
C GLY A 402 26.19 4.09 29.94
N GLY A 403 25.86 5.11 29.15
CA GLY A 403 25.05 6.26 29.57
C GLY A 403 25.78 7.59 29.68
N ALA A 404 27.07 7.65 29.37
CA ALA A 404 27.83 8.88 29.34
C ALA A 404 27.38 9.80 28.19
N PHE A 405 27.43 11.11 28.44
CA PHE A 405 26.97 12.13 27.49
C PHE A 405 27.71 13.45 27.72
N PHE A 406 27.68 14.32 26.69
CA PHE A 406 28.10 15.71 26.79
C PHE A 406 26.87 16.61 26.92
N ALA A 407 26.90 17.54 27.89
CA ALA A 407 25.80 18.47 28.10
C ALA A 407 25.63 19.47 26.95
N ASN A 408 26.74 19.95 26.39
CA ASN A 408 26.80 20.89 25.26
C ASN A 408 27.93 20.43 24.33
N PRO A 409 27.71 19.40 23.49
CA PRO A 409 28.73 18.93 22.57
C PRO A 409 29.08 20.01 21.55
N VAL A 410 30.35 20.09 21.18
CA VAL A 410 30.77 20.75 19.94
C VAL A 410 30.52 19.80 18.76
N PRO A 411 30.43 20.29 17.51
CA PRO A 411 30.31 19.41 16.35
C PRO A 411 31.34 18.28 16.36
N ASN A 412 30.90 17.06 16.08
CA ASN A 412 31.70 15.84 16.07
C ASN A 412 32.33 15.43 17.42
N ALA A 413 31.81 15.91 18.56
CA ALA A 413 32.35 15.57 19.89
C ALA A 413 32.27 14.09 20.25
N TYR A 414 31.36 13.32 19.63
CA TYR A 414 31.22 11.89 19.88
C TYR A 414 32.02 11.00 18.91
N PHE A 415 32.84 11.61 18.04
CA PHE A 415 33.70 10.86 17.12
C PHE A 415 34.53 9.80 17.86
N GLY A 416 34.36 8.53 17.47
CA GLY A 416 35.08 7.38 18.02
C GLY A 416 34.64 6.92 19.42
N LEU A 417 33.59 7.51 20.01
CA LEU A 417 33.07 7.07 21.31
C LEU A 417 32.07 5.93 21.12
N LEU A 418 32.29 4.80 21.79
CA LEU A 418 31.44 3.61 21.63
C LEU A 418 30.27 3.59 22.62
N GLY A 419 29.10 3.23 22.15
CA GLY A 419 27.93 2.92 22.95
C GLY A 419 27.85 1.45 23.38
N SER A 420 27.04 1.19 24.40
CA SER A 420 26.71 -0.15 24.87
C SER A 420 25.33 -0.57 24.38
N ASN A 421 25.26 -1.68 23.60
CA ASN A 421 23.99 -2.26 23.17
C ASN A 421 23.12 -2.64 24.39
N GLY A 422 21.84 -2.28 24.36
CA GLY A 422 20.88 -2.40 25.45
C GLY A 422 20.91 -1.23 26.45
N VAL A 423 21.87 -0.30 26.38
CA VAL A 423 21.94 0.88 27.27
C VAL A 423 21.94 2.19 26.49
N ASP A 424 22.87 2.36 25.56
CA ASP A 424 23.01 3.59 24.77
C ASP A 424 22.20 3.53 23.47
N TYR A 425 22.10 2.33 22.90
CA TYR A 425 21.27 1.99 21.74
C TYR A 425 20.77 0.55 21.89
N ALA A 426 19.78 0.14 21.08
CA ALA A 426 19.47 -1.26 20.83
C ALA A 426 19.53 -1.56 19.34
N GLU A 427 20.20 -2.66 19.01
CA GLU A 427 20.34 -3.18 17.65
C GLU A 427 20.18 -4.71 17.71
N ASN A 428 19.43 -5.27 16.75
CA ASN A 428 19.10 -6.69 16.69
C ASN A 428 20.00 -7.52 15.74
N ASP A 429 20.58 -6.93 14.69
CA ASP A 429 21.60 -7.53 13.84
C ASP A 429 23.03 -7.34 14.38
N LEU A 430 23.38 -8.21 15.32
CA LEU A 430 24.70 -8.24 15.95
C LEU A 430 25.85 -8.68 15.01
N THR A 431 25.57 -9.01 13.75
CA THR A 431 26.55 -9.58 12.81
C THR A 431 27.03 -8.60 11.75
N GLY A 432 26.39 -7.43 11.63
CA GLY A 432 26.72 -6.43 10.62
C GLY A 432 27.98 -5.62 10.90
N THR A 433 28.84 -5.42 9.90
CA THR A 433 29.81 -4.30 9.88
C THR A 433 29.07 -3.01 9.59
N ASN A 434 28.56 -2.39 10.65
CA ASN A 434 27.54 -1.36 10.60
C ASN A 434 28.07 0.08 10.68
N ASN A 435 29.24 0.41 10.13
CA ASN A 435 29.65 1.82 10.09
C ASN A 435 30.43 2.16 8.82
N THR A 436 29.71 2.60 7.80
CA THR A 436 30.33 2.96 6.51
C THR A 436 30.97 4.36 6.51
N SER A 437 30.63 5.23 7.48
CA SER A 437 31.13 6.61 7.54
C SER A 437 32.37 6.79 8.43
N GLY A 438 32.64 5.84 9.33
CA GLY A 438 33.78 5.85 10.25
C GLY A 438 33.58 6.66 11.54
N TYR A 439 32.42 7.30 11.74
CA TYR A 439 32.21 8.22 12.87
C TYR A 439 32.18 7.52 14.24
N ARG A 440 31.48 6.38 14.33
CA ARG A 440 31.33 5.52 15.53
C ARG A 440 31.85 4.12 15.25
N THR A 441 33.10 4.02 14.80
CA THR A 441 33.69 2.74 14.34
C THR A 441 33.73 1.73 15.49
N GLY A 442 32.86 0.73 15.45
CA GLY A 442 32.73 -0.31 16.48
C GLY A 442 31.33 -0.41 17.09
N ASP A 443 30.50 0.61 16.92
CA ASP A 443 29.08 0.55 17.27
C ASP A 443 28.25 -0.17 16.20
N LEU A 444 27.11 -0.73 16.61
CA LEU A 444 26.18 -1.45 15.73
C LEU A 444 25.19 -0.54 14.99
N PRO A 445 24.73 0.63 15.48
CA PRO A 445 23.92 1.53 14.68
C PRO A 445 24.67 2.09 13.47
N GLN A 446 24.02 2.09 12.30
CA GLN A 446 24.64 2.56 11.06
C GLN A 446 24.69 4.07 10.94
N THR A 447 25.90 4.62 11.05
CA THR A 447 26.17 6.02 10.72
C THR A 447 26.63 6.17 9.27
N LEU A 448 26.01 7.11 8.55
CA LEU A 448 26.28 7.40 7.15
C LEU A 448 26.71 8.87 6.99
N LEU A 449 27.37 9.19 5.89
CA LEU A 449 27.61 10.60 5.52
C LEU A 449 26.31 11.21 4.98
N VAL A 450 26.04 12.45 5.39
CA VAL A 450 25.03 13.29 4.75
C VAL A 450 25.65 13.88 3.48
N THR A 451 25.06 13.59 2.33
CA THR A 451 25.50 14.11 1.03
C THR A 451 24.35 14.80 0.33
N GLY A 452 24.42 16.13 0.17
CA GLY A 452 23.42 16.89 -0.60
C GLY A 452 22.41 17.68 0.25
N ASP A 453 22.62 17.78 1.56
CA ASP A 453 21.89 18.72 2.40
C ASP A 453 22.55 20.13 2.35
N PRO A 454 21.86 21.17 1.85
CA PRO A 454 22.44 22.50 1.75
C PRO A 454 22.33 23.33 3.05
N TYR A 455 21.68 22.83 4.10
CA TYR A 455 21.37 23.62 5.29
C TYR A 455 22.16 23.18 6.52
N ASP A 456 22.92 24.12 7.05
CA ASP A 456 23.71 24.00 8.29
C ASP A 456 22.85 24.23 9.52
N HIS A 457 23.07 23.46 10.58
CA HIS A 457 22.52 23.73 11.90
C HIS A 457 23.67 23.97 12.90
N ALA A 458 23.46 24.84 13.88
CA ALA A 458 24.38 25.16 14.97
C ALA A 458 25.83 25.53 14.58
N GLY A 459 26.10 25.91 13.33
CA GLY A 459 27.43 26.28 12.85
C GLY A 459 28.35 25.10 12.53
N PHE A 460 27.79 23.91 12.25
CA PHE A 460 28.51 22.70 11.85
C PHE A 460 29.46 22.96 10.66
N LEU A 461 28.94 23.60 9.59
CA LEU A 461 29.72 23.96 8.41
C LEU A 461 30.75 25.04 8.73
N ALA A 462 30.40 26.03 9.56
CA ALA A 462 31.35 27.06 10.00
C ALA A 462 32.53 26.48 10.81
N ALA A 463 32.31 25.37 11.51
CA ALA A 463 33.34 24.63 12.24
C ALA A 463 34.15 23.67 11.34
N GLY A 464 33.80 23.54 10.06
CA GLY A 464 34.44 22.59 9.14
C GLY A 464 34.15 21.12 9.48
N ALA A 465 33.09 20.86 10.23
CA ALA A 465 32.67 19.51 10.62
C ALA A 465 32.01 18.78 9.45
N ILE A 466 32.17 17.46 9.44
CA ILE A 466 31.46 16.55 8.53
C ILE A 466 30.13 16.17 9.19
N ASP A 467 29.04 16.26 8.44
CA ASP A 467 27.67 15.93 8.87
C ASP A 467 27.38 14.44 8.66
N TYR A 468 26.74 13.81 9.65
CA TYR A 468 26.38 12.39 9.60
C TYR A 468 24.89 12.19 9.88
N GLU A 469 24.43 10.97 9.66
CA GLU A 469 23.04 10.57 9.89
C GLU A 469 23.03 9.12 10.40
N VAL A 470 21.95 8.75 11.10
CA VAL A 470 21.66 7.36 11.43
C VAL A 470 20.64 6.81 10.43
N GLY A 471 20.96 5.69 9.80
CA GLY A 471 20.12 5.03 8.80
C GLY A 471 20.06 3.52 9.00
N PHE A 472 19.31 2.84 8.11
CA PHE A 472 19.14 1.38 8.13
C PHE A 472 18.62 0.79 9.46
N THR A 473 17.96 1.59 10.28
CA THR A 473 17.36 1.13 11.54
C THR A 473 16.19 0.19 11.26
N ASP A 474 16.19 -0.99 11.87
CA ASP A 474 15.09 -1.95 11.83
C ASP A 474 14.04 -1.65 12.93
N ALA A 475 12.81 -2.14 12.76
CA ALA A 475 11.73 -1.84 13.69
C ALA A 475 12.07 -2.34 15.11
N ASN A 476 11.75 -1.50 16.11
CA ASN A 476 12.07 -1.65 17.53
C ASN A 476 13.53 -1.41 17.91
N GLU A 477 14.40 -1.05 16.97
CA GLU A 477 15.73 -0.52 17.29
C GLU A 477 15.64 0.92 17.79
N TRP A 478 16.60 1.32 18.61
CA TRP A 478 16.55 2.63 19.25
C TRP A 478 17.91 3.21 19.65
N GLN A 479 17.95 4.52 19.84
CA GLN A 479 19.10 5.28 20.36
C GLN A 479 18.66 6.20 21.51
N ASN A 480 19.47 6.32 22.55
CA ASN A 480 19.23 7.19 23.70
C ASN A 480 20.10 8.45 23.64
N TYR A 481 19.49 9.61 23.86
CA TYR A 481 20.12 10.92 23.81
C TYR A 481 19.89 11.65 25.13
N THR A 482 20.94 11.75 25.94
CA THR A 482 20.89 12.51 27.20
C THR A 482 21.40 13.92 26.97
N ARG A 483 20.59 14.92 27.32
CA ARG A 483 20.91 16.34 27.18
C ARG A 483 20.43 17.15 28.38
N ASN A 484 21.04 18.31 28.56
CA ASN A 484 20.55 19.31 29.50
C ASN A 484 19.64 20.28 28.75
N LEU A 485 18.40 20.39 29.22
CA LEU A 485 17.41 21.31 28.67
C LEU A 485 17.22 22.51 29.60
N GLU A 486 17.00 23.67 28.99
CA GLU A 486 16.61 24.87 29.73
C GLU A 486 15.18 24.72 30.24
N ASN A 487 14.81 25.58 31.20
CA ASN A 487 13.46 25.64 31.75
C ASN A 487 12.49 26.37 30.81
N THR A 488 12.31 25.82 29.60
CA THR A 488 11.61 26.45 28.48
C THR A 488 10.69 25.44 27.78
N ASN A 489 9.63 25.93 27.15
CA ASN A 489 8.76 25.12 26.29
C ASN A 489 9.42 24.95 24.91
N TYR A 490 9.51 23.69 24.45
CA TYR A 490 10.05 23.35 23.15
C TYR A 490 8.99 22.71 22.26
N THR A 491 9.02 23.05 20.99
CA THR A 491 8.44 22.21 19.94
C THR A 491 9.58 21.41 19.32
N VAL A 492 9.40 20.10 19.19
CA VAL A 492 10.45 19.21 18.66
C VAL A 492 10.18 18.92 17.20
N TYR A 493 11.23 18.96 16.38
CA TYR A 493 11.20 18.62 14.96
C TYR A 493 12.30 17.62 14.64
N ALA A 494 12.01 16.64 13.79
CA ALA A 494 12.99 15.75 13.21
C ALA A 494 13.36 16.23 11.80
N ARG A 495 14.64 16.10 11.46
CA ARG A 495 15.13 16.30 10.11
C ARG A 495 15.61 14.99 9.53
N ALA A 496 14.84 14.44 8.61
CA ALA A 496 15.06 13.10 8.08
C ALA A 496 14.82 13.04 6.56
N ALA A 497 15.45 12.06 5.91
CA ALA A 497 15.25 11.73 4.50
C ALA A 497 14.65 10.33 4.36
N SER A 498 13.83 10.12 3.34
CA SER A 498 13.23 8.81 3.08
C SER A 498 12.83 8.62 1.61
N GLY A 499 13.12 7.43 1.08
CA GLY A 499 12.62 7.00 -0.23
C GLY A 499 11.19 6.43 -0.19
N THR A 500 10.69 6.03 0.98
CA THR A 500 9.44 5.26 1.14
C THR A 500 8.47 5.84 2.16
N GLY A 501 8.86 6.90 2.87
CA GLY A 501 8.23 7.34 4.11
C GLY A 501 8.62 6.44 5.28
N GLY A 502 8.41 6.93 6.51
CA GLY A 502 8.73 6.20 7.73
C GLY A 502 8.23 6.89 9.00
N THR A 503 8.38 6.25 10.15
CA THR A 503 7.95 6.81 11.45
C THR A 503 9.04 6.66 12.50
N ILE A 504 9.36 7.77 13.15
CA ILE A 504 10.21 7.82 14.35
C ILE A 504 9.28 8.00 15.54
N MET A 505 9.40 7.14 16.55
CA MET A 505 8.77 7.39 17.85
C MET A 505 9.79 8.05 18.77
N VAL A 506 9.43 9.22 19.31
CA VAL A 506 10.25 9.92 20.30
C VAL A 506 9.66 9.65 21.68
N GLU A 507 10.50 9.21 22.61
CA GLU A 507 10.14 8.81 23.96
C GLU A 507 10.98 9.55 24.99
N ARG A 508 10.53 9.54 26.24
CA ARG A 508 11.29 10.02 27.39
C ARG A 508 11.48 8.88 28.37
N LEU A 509 12.69 8.72 28.88
CA LEU A 509 12.95 7.78 29.97
C LEU A 509 12.43 8.36 31.30
N ALA A 510 11.96 7.49 32.18
CA ALA A 510 11.57 7.85 33.53
C ALA A 510 12.77 8.34 34.35
N ASN A 511 13.94 7.74 34.12
CA ASN A 511 15.19 8.18 34.70
C ASN A 511 15.83 9.27 33.82
N PRO A 512 16.40 10.34 34.42
CA PRO A 512 17.12 11.39 33.70
C PRO A 512 18.30 10.93 32.84
N THR A 513 18.87 9.76 33.12
CA THR A 513 20.06 9.18 32.47
C THR A 513 19.85 7.68 32.20
N ALA A 514 20.38 7.19 31.08
CA ALA A 514 20.31 5.78 30.66
C ALA A 514 21.56 4.99 31.09
N THR A 515 21.62 4.50 32.33
CA THR A 515 22.81 3.80 32.87
C THR A 515 22.62 2.30 33.07
N THR A 516 21.45 1.76 32.72
CA THR A 516 21.05 0.35 32.93
C THR A 516 20.31 -0.16 31.71
N THR A 517 20.19 -1.48 31.55
CA THR A 517 19.39 -2.09 30.47
C THR A 517 17.88 -2.05 30.74
N ASP A 518 17.48 -2.03 32.01
CA ASP A 518 16.10 -1.72 32.40
C ASP A 518 15.89 -0.21 32.35
N GLN A 519 15.08 0.26 31.39
CA GLN A 519 14.88 1.67 31.08
C GLN A 519 13.39 1.97 30.91
N PRO A 520 12.62 2.13 32.01
CA PRO A 520 11.23 2.51 31.93
C PRO A 520 11.08 3.83 31.19
N ASN A 521 10.15 3.91 30.25
CA ASN A 521 9.96 5.08 29.39
C ASN A 521 8.46 5.33 29.13
N ALA A 522 8.17 6.42 28.43
CA ALA A 522 6.89 6.64 27.80
C ALA A 522 7.08 7.42 26.49
N ALA A 523 6.31 7.06 25.46
CA ALA A 523 6.26 7.80 24.21
C ALA A 523 5.81 9.25 24.44
N LEU A 524 6.47 10.20 23.79
CA LEU A 524 6.06 11.60 23.68
C LEU A 524 5.27 11.84 22.39
N GLY A 525 5.48 11.02 21.36
CA GLY A 525 4.76 11.14 20.11
C GLY A 525 5.52 10.50 18.96
N THR A 526 5.10 10.81 17.74
CA THR A 526 5.77 10.36 16.53
C THR A 526 6.06 11.49 15.56
N CYS A 527 7.18 11.37 14.85
CA CYS A 527 7.49 12.15 13.65
C CYS A 527 7.20 11.26 12.43
N ILE A 528 6.21 11.63 11.63
CA ILE A 528 5.83 10.91 10.40
C ILE A 528 6.63 11.49 9.23
N ILE A 529 7.67 10.77 8.82
CA ILE A 529 8.58 11.17 7.75
C ILE A 529 7.92 10.90 6.39
N PRO A 530 7.73 11.92 5.54
CA PRO A 530 7.16 11.72 4.20
C PRO A 530 8.18 11.11 3.24
N VAL A 531 7.72 10.70 2.05
CA VAL A 531 8.61 10.38 0.93
C VAL A 531 9.30 11.67 0.47
N THR A 532 10.60 11.81 0.73
CA THR A 532 11.35 13.02 0.40
C THR A 532 11.96 12.99 -1.00
N GLY A 533 11.86 11.86 -1.70
CA GLY A 533 12.39 11.64 -3.05
C GLY A 533 13.69 10.82 -3.09
N GLY A 534 14.21 10.42 -1.93
CA GLY A 534 15.37 9.55 -1.83
C GLY A 534 15.98 9.54 -0.43
N SER A 535 16.84 8.57 -0.14
CA SER A 535 17.48 8.39 1.17
C SER A 535 18.48 9.49 1.57
N LYS A 536 18.78 10.44 0.69
CA LYS A 536 19.69 11.58 0.93
C LYS A 536 19.06 12.94 0.60
N ILE A 537 17.75 12.97 0.39
CA ILE A 537 17.03 14.19 0.02
C ILE A 537 16.36 14.76 1.26
N TYR A 538 16.94 15.82 1.83
CA TYR A 538 16.45 16.52 3.02
C TYR A 538 15.67 17.78 2.63
N SER A 539 14.68 17.61 1.75
CA SER A 539 13.95 18.69 1.08
C SER A 539 13.22 19.62 2.06
N GLY A 540 13.91 20.61 2.63
CA GLY A 540 13.38 21.79 3.32
C GLY A 540 12.43 21.57 4.52
N GLN A 541 12.15 20.32 4.90
CA GLN A 541 11.08 19.99 5.84
C GLN A 541 11.64 19.61 7.20
N MET A 542 11.24 20.38 8.22
CA MET A 542 11.34 20.03 9.62
C MET A 542 10.05 19.29 10.00
N VAL A 543 10.12 18.00 10.29
CA VAL A 543 8.95 17.16 10.58
C VAL A 543 8.60 17.30 12.05
N PRO A 544 7.42 17.84 12.42
CA PRO A 544 7.09 18.03 13.83
C PRO A 544 6.87 16.70 14.55
N LEU A 545 7.24 16.67 15.82
CA LEU A 545 6.73 15.66 16.75
C LEU A 545 5.23 15.91 16.96
N THR A 546 4.43 14.86 16.75
CA THR A 546 2.97 14.93 16.87
C THR A 546 2.43 13.96 17.90
N ASP A 547 1.28 14.30 18.47
CA ASP A 547 0.53 13.47 19.40
C ASP A 547 -0.21 12.35 18.67
N PHE A 548 -0.98 11.55 19.42
CA PHE A 548 -1.74 10.43 18.87
C PHE A 548 -2.80 10.84 17.81
N PHE A 549 -3.16 12.12 17.76
CA PHE A 549 -4.15 12.69 16.84
C PHE A 549 -3.51 13.53 15.71
N GLY A 550 -2.17 13.58 15.64
CA GLY A 550 -1.44 14.36 14.64
C GLY A 550 -1.26 15.84 14.98
N ASN A 551 -1.58 16.27 16.22
CA ASN A 551 -1.31 17.65 16.64
C ASN A 551 0.15 17.81 17.05
N THR A 552 0.78 18.93 16.67
CA THR A 552 2.15 19.23 17.09
C THR A 552 2.27 19.31 18.62
N VAL A 553 3.24 18.58 19.14
CA VAL A 553 3.50 18.46 20.58
C VAL A 553 4.46 19.56 21.04
N GLN A 554 4.13 20.12 22.20
CA GLN A 554 5.07 20.92 22.98
C GLN A 554 5.47 20.17 24.24
N ILE A 555 6.75 20.26 24.59
CA ILE A 555 7.35 19.63 25.76
C ILE A 555 8.01 20.68 26.67
N HIS A 556 8.19 20.32 27.93
CA HIS A 556 8.88 21.14 28.92
C HIS A 556 9.52 20.23 29.96
N PHE A 557 10.83 20.04 29.86
CA PHE A 557 11.58 19.16 30.75
C PHE A 557 12.88 19.85 31.14
N ALA A 558 12.91 20.59 32.25
CA ALA A 558 14.12 21.29 32.67
C ALA A 558 15.20 20.30 33.18
N GLY A 559 16.48 20.65 32.99
CA GLY A 559 17.61 19.87 33.49
C GLY A 559 17.96 18.67 32.61
N THR A 560 18.66 17.69 33.19
CA THR A 560 19.10 16.48 32.49
C THR A 560 17.91 15.57 32.18
N ASN A 561 17.76 15.19 30.92
CA ASN A 561 16.74 14.26 30.46
C ASN A 561 17.32 13.35 29.38
N THR A 562 16.87 12.08 29.36
CA THR A 562 17.15 11.16 28.26
C THR A 562 15.92 11.02 27.38
N PHE A 563 16.09 11.36 26.11
CA PHE A 563 15.15 11.06 25.05
C PHE A 563 15.57 9.78 24.36
N ARG A 564 14.59 9.02 23.87
CA ARG A 564 14.85 7.86 23.04
C ARG A 564 14.18 8.06 21.70
N GLU A 565 14.86 7.69 20.63
CA GLU A 565 14.27 7.53 19.32
C GLU A 565 14.17 6.06 19.00
N THR A 566 12.96 5.61 18.69
CA THR A 566 12.66 4.22 18.36
C THR A 566 12.12 4.14 16.94
N ALA A 567 12.74 3.30 16.12
CA ALA A 567 12.28 3.05 14.75
C ALA A 567 11.01 2.19 14.78
N ILE A 568 9.94 2.65 14.12
CA ILE A 568 8.67 1.90 14.03
C ILE A 568 8.63 1.03 12.77
N ASN A 569 9.39 1.39 11.74
CA ASN A 569 9.42 0.73 10.45
C ASN A 569 10.84 0.26 10.11
N ASN A 570 10.96 -0.87 9.41
CA ASN A 570 12.25 -1.38 8.95
C ASN A 570 12.83 -0.49 7.84
N ARG A 571 14.04 0.05 8.07
CA ARG A 571 14.89 0.72 7.07
C ARG A 571 14.17 1.81 6.28
N ALA A 572 13.30 2.54 6.96
CA ALA A 572 12.32 3.41 6.32
C ALA A 572 12.79 4.86 6.17
N TYR A 573 13.74 5.32 6.98
CA TYR A 573 14.24 6.70 6.97
C TYR A 573 15.71 6.73 7.36
N ASN A 574 16.36 7.86 7.07
CA ASN A 574 17.63 8.27 7.65
C ASN A 574 17.39 9.56 8.42
N LEU A 575 17.79 9.60 9.69
CA LEU A 575 17.65 10.75 10.55
C LEU A 575 18.98 11.50 10.62
N ASN A 576 18.95 12.80 10.36
CA ASN A 576 20.09 13.70 10.56
C ASN A 576 20.10 14.22 12.00
N TYR A 577 19.09 15.00 12.41
CA TYR A 577 19.01 15.51 13.79
C TYR A 577 17.58 15.76 14.27
N LEU A 578 17.43 15.86 15.59
CA LEU A 578 16.29 16.50 16.24
C LEU A 578 16.60 17.96 16.56
N MET A 579 15.64 18.85 16.37
CA MET A 579 15.73 20.26 16.76
C MET A 579 14.67 20.60 17.80
N PHE A 580 15.10 21.24 18.88
CA PHE A 580 14.27 21.72 19.98
C PHE A 580 14.08 23.22 19.83
N VAL A 581 12.95 23.61 19.23
CA VAL A 581 12.64 25.01 18.93
C VAL A 581 11.94 25.65 20.13
N PRO A 582 12.54 26.65 20.80
CA PRO A 582 11.90 27.37 21.90
C PRO A 582 10.62 28.06 21.43
N ASN A 583 9.56 27.98 22.22
CA ASN A 583 8.31 28.70 21.95
C ASN A 583 7.87 29.54 23.15
N THR A 584 7.00 30.51 22.89
CA THR A 584 6.55 31.52 23.87
C THR A 584 5.30 31.09 24.64
N ASN A 585 4.87 29.82 24.53
CA ASN A 585 3.74 29.35 25.33
C ASN A 585 4.10 29.44 26.81
N THR A 586 3.21 30.00 27.62
CA THR A 586 3.38 30.11 29.08
C THR A 586 2.38 29.28 29.86
N ALA A 587 1.44 28.61 29.17
CA ALA A 587 0.47 27.72 29.80
C ALA A 587 1.16 26.47 30.34
N THR A 588 0.72 26.00 31.51
CA THR A 588 1.17 24.73 32.08
C THR A 588 0.78 23.57 31.16
N LEU A 589 1.78 22.85 30.66
CA LEU A 589 1.62 21.70 29.78
C LEU A 589 1.19 20.45 30.56
N LYS A 590 0.04 19.90 30.19
CA LYS A 590 -0.63 18.77 30.87
C LYS A 590 -0.40 17.44 30.15
N PRO A 591 -0.62 16.29 30.79
CA PRO A 591 -0.58 15.00 30.11
C PRO A 591 -1.53 14.91 28.91
N TYR A 592 -1.16 14.11 27.92
CA TYR A 592 -1.90 13.95 26.65
C TYR A 592 -1.68 12.53 26.09
N LEU A 593 -2.51 12.11 25.14
CA LEU A 593 -2.31 10.85 24.43
C LEU A 593 -1.23 11.01 23.37
N SER A 594 -0.11 10.32 23.54
CA SER A 594 1.06 10.47 22.66
C SER A 594 1.14 9.40 21.58
N ALA A 595 0.78 8.16 21.90
CA ALA A 595 0.86 7.03 20.97
C ALA A 595 -0.16 5.95 21.36
N GLY A 596 -0.42 5.00 20.45
CA GLY A 596 -1.29 3.86 20.74
C GLY A 596 -1.69 3.06 19.51
N TYR A 597 -2.42 1.98 19.75
CA TYR A 597 -3.10 1.18 18.75
C TYR A 597 -4.41 0.60 19.32
N PRO A 598 -5.52 0.58 18.58
CA PRO A 598 -5.70 1.09 17.22
C PRO A 598 -5.64 2.62 17.15
N PHE A 599 -4.93 3.15 16.15
CA PHE A 599 -4.82 4.61 15.90
C PHE A 599 -6.12 5.21 15.35
N PRO A 600 -6.32 6.54 15.41
CA PRO A 600 -7.52 7.19 14.90
C PRO A 600 -7.76 6.89 13.41
N GLY A 601 -8.92 6.29 13.11
CA GLY A 601 -9.28 5.88 11.75
C GLY A 601 -8.62 4.58 11.27
N ALA A 602 -7.96 3.81 12.16
CA ALA A 602 -7.32 2.55 11.78
C ALA A 602 -8.32 1.60 11.09
N PRO A 603 -8.06 1.18 9.84
CA PRO A 603 -8.90 0.23 9.13
C PRO A 603 -8.47 -1.21 9.43
N ALA A 604 -9.37 -2.16 9.22
CA ALA A 604 -9.10 -3.59 9.25
C ALA A 604 -8.37 -4.10 10.50
N VAL A 605 -8.67 -3.53 11.68
CA VAL A 605 -8.08 -3.94 12.96
C VAL A 605 -8.45 -5.39 13.24
N ALA A 606 -7.46 -6.23 13.53
CA ALA A 606 -7.69 -7.66 13.81
C ALA A 606 -8.62 -7.83 15.02
N LEU A 607 -9.48 -8.86 15.01
CA LEU A 607 -10.58 -8.99 15.97
C LEU A 607 -10.10 -9.27 17.40
N GLU A 608 -8.90 -9.81 17.53
CA GLU A 608 -8.19 -10.11 18.76
C GLU A 608 -7.34 -8.95 19.28
N SER A 609 -7.28 -7.83 18.53
CA SER A 609 -6.35 -6.75 18.85
C SER A 609 -6.62 -6.20 20.25
N SER A 610 -5.56 -6.10 21.04
CA SER A 610 -5.59 -5.30 22.26
C SER A 610 -5.68 -3.81 21.92
N ILE A 611 -6.28 -3.06 22.83
CA ILE A 611 -6.30 -1.60 22.78
C ILE A 611 -5.21 -1.12 23.74
N SER A 612 -4.24 -0.37 23.23
CA SER A 612 -3.15 0.20 24.03
C SER A 612 -2.93 1.66 23.66
N PHE A 613 -2.68 2.52 24.65
CA PHE A 613 -2.29 3.91 24.43
C PHE A 613 -1.43 4.43 25.56
N THR A 614 -0.61 5.43 25.24
CA THR A 614 0.30 6.08 26.18
C THR A 614 -0.22 7.47 26.53
N ILE A 615 -0.29 7.74 27.83
CA ILE A 615 -0.50 9.07 28.40
C ILE A 615 0.87 9.62 28.79
N ALA A 616 1.41 10.55 28.01
CA ALA A 616 2.71 11.17 28.27
C ALA A 616 2.59 12.26 29.35
N ASN A 617 3.49 12.26 30.34
CA ASN A 617 3.58 13.33 31.32
C ASN A 617 4.36 14.53 30.74
N ARG A 618 3.99 15.75 31.16
CA ARG A 618 4.71 16.99 30.82
C ARG A 618 5.09 17.74 32.10
N GLN A 619 4.60 18.98 32.29
CA GLN A 619 4.85 19.73 33.53
C GLN A 619 4.02 19.19 34.69
N THR A 620 2.83 18.65 34.40
CA THR A 620 2.05 17.85 35.33
C THR A 620 2.04 16.38 34.89
N ALA A 621 1.72 15.48 35.81
CA ALA A 621 1.65 14.05 35.56
C ALA A 621 0.21 13.54 35.68
N VAL A 622 -0.12 12.47 34.95
CA VAL A 622 -1.42 11.81 35.07
C VAL A 622 -1.55 11.19 36.46
N ASN A 623 -2.75 11.26 37.06
CA ASN A 623 -3.09 10.46 38.21
C ASN A 623 -3.65 9.10 37.73
N PRO A 624 -2.91 7.99 37.88
CA PRO A 624 -3.31 6.69 37.32
C PRO A 624 -4.68 6.20 37.83
N ALA A 625 -5.06 6.57 39.06
CA ALA A 625 -6.34 6.19 39.66
C ALA A 625 -7.56 6.83 38.97
N THR A 626 -7.34 7.83 38.11
CA THR A 626 -8.39 8.56 37.39
C THR A 626 -8.54 8.12 35.94
N VAL A 627 -7.68 7.21 35.46
CA VAL A 627 -7.72 6.71 34.09
C VAL A 627 -8.96 5.84 33.91
N GLN A 628 -9.77 6.19 32.91
CA GLN A 628 -10.95 5.44 32.50
C GLN A 628 -10.88 5.17 31.00
N LEU A 629 -11.38 3.99 30.60
CA LEU A 629 -11.54 3.62 29.21
C LEU A 629 -12.97 3.14 28.95
N PHE A 630 -13.56 3.65 27.88
CA PHE A 630 -14.85 3.21 27.36
C PHE A 630 -14.68 2.68 25.93
N VAL A 631 -15.32 1.54 25.66
CA VAL A 631 -15.42 0.94 24.31
C VAL A 631 -16.87 1.03 23.86
N ASN A 632 -17.13 1.80 22.80
CA ASN A 632 -18.40 2.35 22.32
C ASN A 632 -19.12 3.23 23.36
N SER A 633 -19.53 2.63 24.47
CA SER A 633 -20.09 3.29 25.66
C SER A 633 -19.95 2.42 26.92
N ASN A 634 -19.38 1.23 26.79
CA ASN A 634 -19.17 0.30 27.90
C ASN A 634 -17.90 0.70 28.65
N ASN A 635 -18.03 0.96 29.95
CA ASN A 635 -16.89 1.24 30.82
C ASN A 635 -16.09 -0.05 31.05
N VAL A 636 -14.87 -0.12 30.53
CA VAL A 636 -13.96 -1.27 30.66
C VAL A 636 -12.82 -1.00 31.65
N THR A 637 -12.92 0.07 32.44
CA THR A 637 -11.85 0.54 33.34
C THR A 637 -11.36 -0.53 34.33
N SER A 638 -12.24 -1.41 34.83
CA SER A 638 -11.83 -2.48 35.73
C SER A 638 -10.96 -3.57 35.08
N SER A 639 -10.89 -3.58 33.75
CA SER A 639 -10.18 -4.59 32.95
C SER A 639 -8.95 -4.01 32.24
N ILE A 640 -8.58 -2.76 32.51
CA ILE A 640 -7.34 -2.18 32.00
C ILE A 640 -6.16 -2.56 32.90
N SER A 641 -4.99 -2.73 32.31
CA SER A 641 -3.71 -2.76 33.01
C SER A 641 -2.98 -1.44 32.80
N LEU A 642 -2.38 -0.90 33.86
CA LEU A 642 -1.60 0.34 33.83
C LEU A 642 -0.12 0.02 34.11
N SER A 643 0.76 0.49 33.23
CA SER A 643 2.20 0.57 33.48
C SER A 643 2.57 2.05 33.64
N ASN A 644 2.82 2.49 34.87
CA ASN A 644 3.04 3.90 35.19
C ASN A 644 4.47 4.15 35.69
N ASN A 645 5.09 5.21 35.19
CA ASN A 645 6.39 5.69 35.62
C ASN A 645 6.45 7.24 35.56
N ALA A 646 7.63 7.83 35.80
CA ALA A 646 7.77 9.29 35.81
C ALA A 646 7.54 9.93 34.42
N ALA A 647 7.82 9.23 33.33
CA ALA A 647 7.64 9.73 31.97
C ALA A 647 6.18 9.65 31.49
N GLY A 648 5.39 8.68 31.98
CA GLY A 648 3.98 8.54 31.60
C GLY A 648 3.32 7.26 32.09
N THR A 649 2.11 7.01 31.59
CA THR A 649 1.35 5.78 31.83
C THR A 649 0.99 5.11 30.50
N VAL A 650 1.33 3.84 30.33
CA VAL A 650 0.79 2.98 29.26
C VAL A 650 -0.46 2.29 29.79
N VAL A 651 -1.56 2.44 29.06
CA VAL A 651 -2.85 1.80 29.33
C VAL A 651 -3.04 0.68 28.32
N THR A 652 -3.38 -0.52 28.79
CA THR A 652 -3.67 -1.66 27.91
C THR A 652 -4.97 -2.32 28.32
N TYR A 653 -5.80 -2.67 27.34
CA TYR A 653 -7.04 -3.41 27.49
C TYR A 653 -7.06 -4.55 26.48
N VAL A 654 -7.20 -5.78 26.97
CA VAL A 654 -7.35 -6.98 26.14
C VAL A 654 -8.83 -7.36 26.14
N PRO A 655 -9.54 -7.28 25.00
CA PRO A 655 -10.93 -7.71 24.92
C PRO A 655 -11.10 -9.17 25.36
N THR A 656 -12.11 -9.44 26.20
CA THR A 656 -12.43 -10.81 26.68
C THR A 656 -13.10 -11.67 25.60
N SER A 657 -13.67 -11.04 24.58
CA SER A 657 -14.24 -11.65 23.39
C SER A 657 -13.63 -11.02 22.15
N PHE A 658 -13.60 -11.73 21.02
CA PHE A 658 -13.30 -11.09 19.75
C PHE A 658 -14.17 -9.85 19.55
N LEU A 659 -13.56 -8.80 19.02
CA LEU A 659 -14.29 -7.64 18.52
C LEU A 659 -15.20 -8.09 17.38
N THR A 660 -16.35 -7.44 17.24
CA THR A 660 -17.32 -7.74 16.19
C THR A 660 -16.71 -7.39 14.82
N PRO A 661 -16.82 -8.28 13.82
CA PRO A 661 -16.31 -8.03 12.46
C PRO A 661 -16.89 -6.78 11.80
N ASN A 662 -16.11 -6.15 10.93
CA ASN A 662 -16.52 -5.03 10.08
C ASN A 662 -17.32 -3.95 10.84
N THR A 663 -16.90 -3.64 12.07
CA THR A 663 -17.63 -2.78 13.00
C THR A 663 -16.80 -1.56 13.34
N ASN A 664 -17.43 -0.39 13.33
CA ASN A 664 -16.83 0.86 13.79
C ASN A 664 -16.92 0.93 15.32
N TYR A 665 -15.77 0.82 15.98
CA TYR A 665 -15.66 1.02 17.41
C TYR A 665 -15.31 2.47 17.72
N THR A 666 -15.90 3.01 18.79
CA THR A 666 -15.53 4.31 19.36
C THR A 666 -14.82 4.08 20.69
N LEU A 667 -13.62 4.63 20.87
CA LEU A 667 -12.89 4.60 22.13
C LEU A 667 -12.97 5.98 22.79
N THR A 668 -13.21 6.00 24.10
CA THR A 668 -13.12 7.20 24.91
C THR A 668 -12.19 6.97 26.10
N ALA A 669 -11.08 7.71 26.13
CA ALA A 669 -10.13 7.69 27.23
C ALA A 669 -10.28 8.99 28.05
N ILE A 670 -10.44 8.84 29.36
CA ILE A 670 -10.60 9.95 30.31
C ILE A 670 -9.52 9.83 31.38
N PHE A 671 -8.85 10.93 31.71
CA PHE A 671 -7.86 10.95 32.80
C PHE A 671 -7.73 12.37 33.36
N THR A 672 -7.26 12.48 34.60
CA THR A 672 -7.03 13.76 35.29
C THR A 672 -5.57 13.87 35.71
N ASP A 673 -4.98 15.05 35.56
CA ASP A 673 -3.60 15.31 35.99
C ASP A 673 -3.51 15.61 37.50
N ASN A 674 -2.28 15.69 38.01
CA ASN A 674 -1.97 15.97 39.41
C ASN A 674 -1.53 17.41 39.67
N GLY A 675 -1.83 18.34 38.74
CA GLY A 675 -1.46 19.74 38.87
C GLY A 675 -2.16 20.45 40.04
N GLY A 676 -1.67 21.65 40.40
CA GLY A 676 -2.29 22.45 41.47
C GLY A 676 -3.76 22.80 41.22
N THR A 677 -4.17 22.84 39.95
CA THR A 677 -5.57 22.86 39.50
C THR A 677 -5.79 21.67 38.57
N PRO A 678 -6.20 20.49 39.08
CA PRO A 678 -6.38 19.29 38.29
C PRO A 678 -7.35 19.51 37.13
N THR A 679 -7.02 18.97 35.97
CA THR A 679 -7.80 19.07 34.74
C THR A 679 -8.07 17.68 34.21
N THR A 680 -9.35 17.39 33.97
CA THR A 680 -9.78 16.16 33.32
C THR A 680 -9.76 16.34 31.80
N THR A 681 -9.04 15.46 31.12
CA THR A 681 -8.96 15.38 29.66
C THR A 681 -9.82 14.21 29.18
N THR A 682 -10.62 14.43 28.14
CA THR A 682 -11.40 13.39 27.45
C THR A 682 -10.99 13.33 25.99
N ASN A 683 -10.57 12.16 25.53
CA ASN A 683 -10.18 11.92 24.14
C ASN A 683 -11.11 10.88 23.54
N THR A 684 -11.57 11.10 22.30
CA THR A 684 -12.46 10.15 21.61
C THR A 684 -11.98 9.92 20.19
N TRP A 685 -11.89 8.65 19.78
CA TRP A 685 -11.53 8.27 18.42
C TRP A 685 -12.23 7.00 17.98
N LYS A 686 -12.09 6.66 16.69
CA LYS A 686 -12.72 5.49 16.10
C LYS A 686 -11.72 4.63 15.36
N PHE A 687 -12.04 3.34 15.23
CA PHE A 687 -11.37 2.41 14.34
C PHE A 687 -12.38 1.42 13.77
N THR A 688 -12.01 0.72 12.70
CA THR A 688 -12.85 -0.29 12.06
C THR A 688 -12.16 -1.64 12.12
N THR A 689 -12.87 -2.66 12.61
CA THR A 689 -12.35 -4.04 12.64
C THR A 689 -12.32 -4.67 11.25
N ALA A 690 -11.47 -5.68 11.08
CA ALA A 690 -11.37 -6.49 9.88
C ALA A 690 -12.71 -7.16 9.53
N ASN A 691 -12.93 -7.39 8.24
CA ASN A 691 -14.07 -8.15 7.73
C ASN A 691 -13.79 -9.67 7.80
N SER A 692 -13.37 -10.16 8.96
CA SER A 692 -13.13 -11.58 9.23
C SER A 692 -14.31 -12.14 10.02
N THR A 693 -14.77 -13.35 9.74
CA THR A 693 -15.82 -13.98 10.57
C THR A 693 -15.18 -14.83 11.66
N TYR A 694 -15.87 -14.97 12.79
CA TYR A 694 -15.57 -15.98 13.81
C TYR A 694 -16.75 -16.92 13.99
N MET A 695 -16.48 -18.13 14.46
CA MET A 695 -17.48 -19.14 14.74
C MET A 695 -17.51 -19.46 16.23
N VAL A 696 -18.68 -19.82 16.73
CA VAL A 696 -18.84 -20.35 18.09
C VAL A 696 -18.99 -21.86 17.98
N LEU A 697 -18.12 -22.63 18.65
CA LEU A 697 -18.30 -24.08 18.66
C LEU A 697 -19.53 -24.49 19.48
N PRO A 698 -20.33 -25.45 19.02
CA PRO A 698 -21.50 -25.91 19.77
C PRO A 698 -21.10 -26.47 21.13
N VAL A 699 -21.75 -25.98 22.19
CA VAL A 699 -21.51 -26.48 23.56
C VAL A 699 -21.84 -27.97 23.74
N ALA A 700 -22.66 -28.53 22.84
CA ALA A 700 -23.03 -29.95 22.85
C ALA A 700 -21.91 -30.88 22.37
N ASP A 701 -20.94 -30.34 21.62
CA ASP A 701 -19.83 -31.13 21.08
C ASP A 701 -18.69 -31.28 22.10
N ALA A 702 -18.72 -30.46 23.16
CA ALA A 702 -17.77 -30.49 24.27
C ALA A 702 -17.88 -31.80 25.08
N GLN A 703 -16.94 -32.73 24.86
CA GLN A 703 -16.85 -33.94 25.66
C GLN A 703 -16.17 -33.66 27.03
N PRO A 704 -16.47 -34.45 28.08
CA PRO A 704 -15.81 -34.30 29.36
C PRO A 704 -14.29 -34.41 29.26
N ILE A 705 -13.55 -33.51 29.91
CA ILE A 705 -12.09 -33.60 29.99
C ILE A 705 -11.69 -34.95 30.59
N GLY A 706 -10.82 -35.68 29.90
CA GLY A 706 -10.37 -37.02 30.31
C GLY A 706 -11.18 -38.18 29.74
N SER A 707 -12.23 -37.94 28.94
CA SER A 707 -12.96 -39.01 28.21
C SER A 707 -12.08 -39.72 27.16
N VAL A 708 -11.04 -39.03 26.67
CA VAL A 708 -9.96 -39.55 25.85
C VAL A 708 -8.65 -39.02 26.44
N SER A 709 -7.63 -39.87 26.55
CA SER A 709 -6.39 -39.52 27.28
C SER A 709 -5.09 -39.81 26.52
N THR A 710 -5.13 -40.50 25.39
CA THR A 710 -3.94 -40.80 24.60
C THR A 710 -3.51 -39.54 23.84
N PRO A 711 -2.32 -38.97 24.08
CA PRO A 711 -1.90 -37.74 23.40
C PRO A 711 -1.72 -37.92 21.90
N GLY A 712 -1.98 -36.85 21.13
CA GLY A 712 -1.66 -36.77 19.71
C GLY A 712 -2.85 -36.92 18.77
N PHE A 713 -2.57 -37.39 17.55
CA PHE A 713 -3.48 -37.44 16.41
C PHE A 713 -3.50 -38.85 15.81
N ALA A 714 -4.69 -39.36 15.52
CA ALA A 714 -4.85 -40.57 14.73
C ALA A 714 -4.81 -40.18 13.25
N LEU A 715 -3.73 -40.56 12.56
CA LEU A 715 -3.51 -40.24 11.15
C LEU A 715 -3.87 -41.40 10.24
N ARG A 716 -4.40 -41.05 9.08
CA ARG A 716 -4.53 -41.93 7.93
C ARG A 716 -3.88 -41.28 6.72
N ILE A 717 -2.81 -41.90 6.22
CA ILE A 717 -2.04 -41.43 5.07
C ILE A 717 -2.30 -42.34 3.87
N ASN A 718 -2.66 -41.75 2.74
CA ASN A 718 -2.74 -42.44 1.47
C ASN A 718 -1.85 -41.72 0.43
N LYS A 719 -0.83 -42.42 -0.08
CA LYS A 719 0.03 -41.98 -1.18
C LYS A 719 -0.28 -42.81 -2.41
N VAL A 720 -0.59 -42.18 -3.54
CA VAL A 720 -0.64 -42.88 -4.83
C VAL A 720 0.62 -42.61 -5.64
N GLU A 721 0.84 -43.34 -6.73
CA GLU A 721 2.04 -43.17 -7.56
C GLU A 721 2.21 -41.74 -8.11
N ASP A 722 3.46 -41.28 -8.24
CA ASP A 722 3.74 -39.88 -8.62
C ASP A 722 3.27 -39.51 -10.03
N ALA A 723 3.14 -40.51 -10.89
CA ALA A 723 2.67 -40.38 -12.27
C ALA A 723 1.13 -40.30 -12.38
N ALA A 724 0.38 -40.54 -11.29
CA ALA A 724 -1.08 -40.42 -11.31
C ALA A 724 -1.50 -38.95 -11.51
N PRO A 725 -2.63 -38.69 -12.20
CA PRO A 725 -3.10 -37.33 -12.46
C PRO A 725 -3.22 -36.47 -11.19
N THR A 726 -2.67 -35.26 -11.23
CA THR A 726 -2.63 -34.36 -10.08
C THR A 726 -3.80 -33.36 -10.16
N VAL A 727 -4.81 -33.55 -9.31
CA VAL A 727 -5.95 -32.63 -9.20
C VAL A 727 -6.07 -32.18 -7.75
N ALA A 728 -5.61 -30.97 -7.46
CA ALA A 728 -5.73 -30.36 -6.14
C ALA A 728 -7.19 -30.04 -5.85
N SER A 729 -7.88 -30.95 -5.16
CA SER A 729 -9.18 -30.67 -4.57
C SER A 729 -9.44 -31.49 -3.30
N ILE A 730 -10.25 -30.94 -2.40
CA ILE A 730 -10.79 -31.64 -1.22
C ILE A 730 -11.52 -32.91 -1.65
N ALA A 731 -12.28 -32.86 -2.76
CA ALA A 731 -13.00 -34.03 -3.27
C ALA A 731 -12.04 -35.16 -3.71
N THR A 732 -10.92 -34.81 -4.34
CA THR A 732 -9.85 -35.77 -4.71
C THR A 732 -9.28 -36.43 -3.46
N ALA A 733 -9.01 -35.65 -2.42
CA ALA A 733 -8.46 -36.12 -1.15
C ALA A 733 -9.38 -37.13 -0.46
N GLU A 734 -10.66 -36.79 -0.34
CA GLU A 734 -11.69 -37.67 0.24
C GLU A 734 -11.84 -38.96 -0.59
N ALA A 735 -11.88 -38.85 -1.92
CA ALA A 735 -11.94 -40.02 -2.80
C ALA A 735 -10.70 -40.90 -2.69
N GLN A 736 -9.51 -40.31 -2.50
CA GLN A 736 -8.26 -41.04 -2.32
C GLN A 736 -8.24 -41.82 -1.01
N LEU A 737 -8.59 -41.17 0.10
CA LEU A 737 -8.71 -41.83 1.40
C LEU A 737 -9.82 -42.89 1.39
N ALA A 738 -10.90 -42.70 0.63
CA ALA A 738 -11.94 -43.71 0.46
C ALA A 738 -11.55 -44.87 -0.47
N GLY A 739 -10.37 -44.84 -1.11
CA GLY A 739 -9.94 -45.88 -2.07
C GLY A 739 -10.74 -45.86 -3.39
N LEU A 740 -11.35 -44.72 -3.72
CA LEU A 740 -12.22 -44.54 -4.88
C LEU A 740 -11.49 -43.94 -6.09
N ARG A 741 -10.22 -43.53 -5.94
CA ARG A 741 -9.39 -43.10 -7.08
C ARG A 741 -8.97 -44.31 -7.90
N THR A 742 -9.51 -44.43 -9.11
CA THR A 742 -9.21 -45.53 -10.05
C THR A 742 -8.20 -45.12 -11.11
N ASN A 743 -7.28 -46.02 -11.43
CA ASN A 743 -6.40 -45.90 -12.59
C ASN A 743 -7.21 -46.24 -13.86
N LEU A 744 -7.39 -45.26 -14.75
CA LEU A 744 -8.19 -45.42 -15.98
C LEU A 744 -7.60 -46.44 -16.97
N VAL A 745 -6.31 -46.77 -16.85
CA VAL A 745 -5.63 -47.75 -17.69
C VAL A 745 -5.89 -49.18 -17.22
N THR A 746 -5.92 -49.41 -15.89
CA THR A 746 -6.08 -50.75 -15.31
C THR A 746 -7.51 -51.05 -14.86
N GLY A 747 -8.35 -50.02 -14.71
CA GLY A 747 -9.70 -50.12 -14.15
C GLY A 747 -9.74 -50.45 -12.66
N GLN A 748 -8.59 -50.47 -11.98
CA GLN A 748 -8.47 -50.78 -10.55
C GLN A 748 -8.19 -49.53 -9.71
N PRO A 749 -8.56 -49.50 -8.42
CA PRO A 749 -8.10 -48.46 -7.49
C PRO A 749 -6.57 -48.36 -7.46
N TYR A 750 -6.03 -47.14 -7.31
CA TYR A 750 -4.60 -46.96 -7.09
C TYR A 750 -4.19 -47.60 -5.74
N PRO A 751 -3.06 -48.32 -5.69
CA PRO A 751 -2.54 -48.86 -4.44
C PRO A 751 -2.08 -47.73 -3.51
N ASN A 752 -2.25 -47.93 -2.19
CA ASN A 752 -1.63 -47.05 -1.20
C ASN A 752 -0.14 -47.38 -1.06
N LEU A 753 0.72 -46.46 -1.44
CA LEU A 753 2.18 -46.56 -1.34
C LEU A 753 2.73 -46.14 0.04
N ALA A 754 1.89 -45.60 0.93
CA ALA A 754 2.25 -45.29 2.31
C ALA A 754 2.28 -46.58 3.17
N ASN A 755 3.19 -47.49 2.82
CA ASN A 755 3.19 -48.90 3.23
C ASN A 755 4.12 -49.20 4.44
N GLY A 756 4.30 -48.25 5.36
CA GLY A 756 5.28 -48.37 6.45
C GLY A 756 4.70 -48.76 7.82
N GLY A 757 3.37 -48.85 7.96
CA GLY A 757 2.72 -49.17 9.23
C GLY A 757 2.58 -50.67 9.52
N PRO A 758 2.28 -51.08 10.77
CA PRO A 758 2.15 -52.48 11.18
C PRO A 758 1.18 -53.30 10.32
N ASN A 759 0.21 -52.63 9.71
CA ASN A 759 -0.90 -53.20 8.94
C ASN A 759 -0.89 -52.84 7.45
N ALA A 760 0.15 -52.14 6.95
CA ALA A 760 0.24 -51.70 5.56
C ALA A 760 -0.95 -50.85 5.05
N ASP A 761 -1.70 -50.21 5.96
CA ASP A 761 -2.97 -49.53 5.71
C ASP A 761 -2.87 -47.99 5.73
N GLY A 762 -1.68 -47.46 6.02
CA GLY A 762 -1.41 -46.02 6.13
C GLY A 762 -1.82 -45.39 7.46
N ASN A 763 -2.23 -46.18 8.46
CA ASN A 763 -2.60 -45.67 9.78
C ASN A 763 -1.34 -45.38 10.64
N TYR A 764 -1.26 -44.18 11.21
CA TYR A 764 -0.14 -43.74 12.04
C TYR A 764 -0.64 -42.99 13.29
N SER A 765 -0.01 -43.23 14.44
CA SER A 765 -0.25 -42.47 15.67
C SER A 765 0.80 -41.38 15.79
N GLU A 766 0.45 -40.14 15.45
CA GLU A 766 1.33 -38.99 15.65
C GLU A 766 1.21 -38.51 17.10
N THR A 767 2.27 -38.62 17.89
CA THR A 767 2.26 -38.26 19.31
C THR A 767 2.64 -36.80 19.58
N ASN A 768 3.24 -36.12 18.59
CA ASN A 768 3.76 -34.76 18.71
C ASN A 768 2.83 -33.76 18.04
N ALA A 769 3.16 -33.28 16.83
CA ALA A 769 2.47 -32.19 16.15
C ALA A 769 2.37 -32.46 14.64
N ILE A 770 1.35 -31.91 14.00
CA ILE A 770 1.23 -31.91 12.54
C ILE A 770 2.10 -30.80 11.97
N ASN A 771 3.32 -31.18 11.57
CA ASN A 771 4.32 -30.28 11.00
C ASN A 771 5.20 -31.04 9.98
N TYR A 772 4.63 -31.28 8.80
CA TYR A 772 5.21 -32.16 7.79
C TYR A 772 5.65 -31.43 6.53
N ASP A 773 6.68 -31.97 5.89
CA ASP A 773 7.19 -31.60 4.57
C ASP A 773 7.56 -32.86 3.80
N ILE A 774 7.36 -32.88 2.48
CA ILE A 774 7.75 -34.02 1.63
C ILE A 774 9.24 -34.31 1.64
N THR A 775 10.08 -33.32 1.97
CA THR A 775 11.54 -33.45 2.08
C THR A 775 12.00 -33.82 3.49
N GLY A 776 11.11 -33.73 4.48
CA GLY A 776 11.45 -33.82 5.90
C GLY A 776 12.27 -32.64 6.44
N LEU A 777 12.38 -31.55 5.68
CA LEU A 777 13.03 -30.31 6.07
C LEU A 777 12.10 -29.12 5.79
N PRO A 778 12.25 -27.98 6.49
CA PRO A 778 11.44 -26.80 6.23
C PRO A 778 11.69 -26.26 4.81
N THR A 779 10.66 -26.27 3.95
CA THR A 779 10.68 -25.62 2.63
C THR A 779 9.66 -24.47 2.54
N GLY A 780 9.86 -23.54 1.61
CA GLY A 780 8.98 -22.38 1.39
C GLY A 780 9.09 -21.33 2.50
N THR A 781 7.95 -20.86 3.02
CA THR A 781 7.87 -19.87 4.12
C THR A 781 7.26 -20.51 5.37
N PRO A 782 7.99 -21.39 6.08
CA PRO A 782 7.46 -22.14 7.20
C PRO A 782 7.21 -21.24 8.41
N ALA A 783 6.22 -21.58 9.25
CA ALA A 783 6.03 -20.90 10.54
C ALA A 783 7.04 -21.38 11.60
N PHE A 784 7.61 -22.57 11.42
CA PHE A 784 8.53 -23.19 12.37
C PHE A 784 9.84 -23.60 11.68
N PRO A 785 11.00 -23.49 12.37
CA PRO A 785 12.32 -23.72 11.76
C PRO A 785 12.67 -25.20 11.56
N TYR A 786 11.71 -26.11 11.74
CA TYR A 786 11.88 -27.55 11.58
C TYR A 786 10.60 -28.16 11.02
N LYS A 787 10.72 -29.28 10.29
CA LYS A 787 9.60 -30.12 9.80
C LYS A 787 10.04 -31.59 9.83
N SER A 788 9.07 -32.49 9.81
CA SER A 788 9.30 -33.94 9.66
C SER A 788 8.82 -34.43 8.30
N ALA A 789 9.31 -35.58 7.84
CA ALA A 789 8.73 -36.23 6.67
C ALA A 789 7.31 -36.69 6.98
N PHE A 790 6.43 -36.74 5.96
CA PHE A 790 5.12 -37.38 6.11
C PHE A 790 5.29 -38.84 6.54
N PRO A 791 4.55 -39.33 7.56
CA PRO A 791 4.69 -40.71 8.00
C PRO A 791 4.47 -41.71 6.87
N TYR A 792 5.37 -42.70 6.78
CA TYR A 792 5.37 -43.76 5.77
C TYR A 792 5.55 -43.32 4.31
N VAL A 793 5.84 -42.04 4.06
CA VAL A 793 6.23 -41.53 2.75
C VAL A 793 7.72 -41.20 2.80
N PRO A 794 8.58 -41.83 1.98
CA PRO A 794 9.99 -41.53 1.95
C PRO A 794 10.25 -40.05 1.66
N ALA A 795 11.17 -39.43 2.40
CA ALA A 795 11.56 -38.04 2.16
C ALA A 795 12.16 -37.87 0.76
N GLY A 796 11.67 -36.89 0.00
CA GLY A 796 12.14 -36.62 -1.35
C GLY A 796 11.42 -35.46 -2.03
N ASN A 797 12.08 -34.88 -3.04
CA ASN A 797 11.57 -33.74 -3.82
C ASN A 797 10.43 -34.13 -4.80
N LEU A 798 10.23 -35.43 -5.05
CA LEU A 798 9.16 -35.95 -5.88
C LEU A 798 8.24 -36.81 -5.01
N ASN A 799 7.11 -36.24 -4.62
CA ASN A 799 6.15 -36.86 -3.72
C ASN A 799 4.77 -36.26 -4.01
N ASN A 800 4.14 -36.68 -5.10
CA ASN A 800 2.84 -36.20 -5.56
C ASN A 800 1.68 -37.02 -4.98
N ASN A 801 0.48 -36.46 -4.95
CA ASN A 801 -0.76 -37.13 -4.56
C ASN A 801 -0.71 -37.77 -3.15
N ILE A 802 -0.41 -36.98 -2.12
CA ILE A 802 -0.49 -37.39 -0.71
C ILE A 802 -1.80 -36.87 -0.12
N ALA A 803 -2.65 -37.78 0.37
CA ALA A 803 -3.82 -37.45 1.19
C ALA A 803 -3.55 -37.82 2.64
N VAL A 804 -3.81 -36.91 3.57
CA VAL A 804 -3.71 -37.14 5.01
C VAL A 804 -5.02 -36.75 5.69
N GLU A 805 -5.53 -37.61 6.55
CA GLU A 805 -6.57 -37.30 7.51
C GLU A 805 -5.98 -37.39 8.91
N ALA A 806 -6.20 -36.36 9.73
CA ALA A 806 -5.85 -36.32 11.14
C ALA A 806 -7.11 -36.17 11.99
N LEU A 807 -7.35 -37.13 12.87
CA LEU A 807 -8.48 -37.12 13.81
C LEU A 807 -7.97 -36.87 15.23
N MET A 808 -8.62 -35.95 15.94
CA MET A 808 -8.15 -35.47 17.24
C MET A 808 -9.28 -34.91 18.10
N TYR A 809 -9.03 -34.85 19.41
CA TYR A 809 -9.83 -34.13 20.38
C TYR A 809 -8.98 -32.99 20.93
N LEU A 810 -9.36 -31.74 20.66
CA LEU A 810 -8.67 -30.57 21.19
C LEU A 810 -9.20 -30.23 22.57
N GLN A 811 -8.32 -30.10 23.56
CA GLN A 811 -8.69 -29.61 24.89
C GLN A 811 -8.77 -28.09 24.89
N LEU A 812 -9.98 -27.56 24.87
CA LEU A 812 -10.25 -26.13 24.82
C LEU A 812 -10.95 -25.67 26.08
N THR A 813 -10.59 -24.48 26.55
CA THR A 813 -11.25 -23.78 27.65
C THR A 813 -12.12 -22.67 27.07
N ASN A 814 -13.08 -22.16 27.86
CA ASN A 814 -13.84 -20.98 27.49
C ASN A 814 -12.87 -19.83 27.14
N GLY A 815 -13.03 -19.26 25.95
CA GLY A 815 -12.09 -18.29 25.39
C GLY A 815 -12.14 -18.21 23.88
N ASN A 816 -11.24 -17.41 23.31
CA ASN A 816 -11.11 -17.22 21.86
C ASN A 816 -9.79 -17.81 21.38
N TYR A 817 -9.84 -18.45 20.21
CA TYR A 817 -8.72 -19.14 19.60
C TYR A 817 -8.61 -18.75 18.14
N ILE A 818 -7.38 -18.61 17.68
CA ILE A 818 -7.05 -18.48 16.27
C ILE A 818 -6.33 -19.76 15.87
N PHE A 819 -6.96 -20.56 15.03
CA PHE A 819 -6.31 -21.72 14.40
C PHE A 819 -5.76 -21.33 13.04
N ALA A 820 -4.63 -21.91 12.69
CA ALA A 820 -3.99 -21.71 11.41
C ALA A 820 -3.62 -23.05 10.79
N VAL A 821 -3.99 -23.21 9.52
CA VAL A 821 -3.48 -24.30 8.69
C VAL A 821 -2.66 -23.67 7.56
N ARG A 822 -1.35 -23.91 7.61
CA ARG A 822 -0.46 -23.62 6.47
C ARG A 822 -0.34 -24.90 5.67
N SER A 823 -0.81 -24.89 4.42
CA SER A 823 -0.77 -26.07 3.55
C SER A 823 -0.25 -25.69 2.17
N ASP A 824 0.56 -26.57 1.59
CA ASP A 824 0.69 -26.72 0.15
C ASP A 824 -0.56 -27.42 -0.38
N ASP A 825 -1.21 -26.87 -1.39
CA ASP A 825 -2.52 -27.29 -1.92
C ASP A 825 -3.65 -27.32 -0.87
N CYS A 826 -4.45 -28.38 -0.84
CA CYS A 826 -5.78 -28.36 -0.23
C CYS A 826 -5.75 -28.75 1.25
N PHE A 827 -6.69 -28.19 2.00
CA PHE A 827 -7.01 -28.69 3.32
C PHE A 827 -8.47 -28.43 3.68
N LYS A 828 -8.99 -29.18 4.65
CA LYS A 828 -10.28 -28.93 5.29
C LYS A 828 -10.18 -29.23 6.78
N LEU A 829 -10.41 -28.22 7.62
CA LEU A 829 -10.52 -28.35 9.06
C LEU A 829 -11.99 -28.33 9.46
N THR A 830 -12.44 -29.35 10.19
CA THR A 830 -13.84 -29.50 10.59
C THR A 830 -13.97 -29.90 12.05
N GLU A 831 -15.07 -29.51 12.69
CA GLU A 831 -15.40 -29.83 14.08
C GLU A 831 -16.86 -30.28 14.22
N GLY A 832 -17.12 -31.24 15.10
CA GLY A 832 -18.48 -31.70 15.37
C GLY A 832 -18.52 -32.93 16.27
N PRO A 833 -19.71 -33.44 16.60
CA PRO A 833 -19.91 -34.44 17.66
C PRO A 833 -19.28 -35.81 17.36
N THR A 834 -18.92 -36.07 16.10
CA THR A 834 -18.24 -37.29 15.66
C THR A 834 -17.15 -36.93 14.67
N LEU A 835 -16.07 -37.71 14.58
CA LEU A 835 -14.91 -37.43 13.74
C LEU A 835 -15.17 -37.77 12.25
N THR A 836 -16.06 -37.04 11.58
CA THR A 836 -16.47 -37.31 10.18
C THR A 836 -16.23 -36.12 9.25
N ASN A 837 -16.44 -36.31 7.94
CA ASN A 837 -16.24 -35.29 6.91
C ASN A 837 -17.44 -34.33 6.67
N GLN A 838 -18.57 -34.56 7.36
CA GLN A 838 -19.81 -33.77 7.25
C GLN A 838 -20.03 -32.75 8.39
N ASN A 839 -18.96 -32.47 9.13
CA ASN A 839 -18.94 -31.59 10.28
C ASN A 839 -18.92 -30.10 9.92
N LEU A 840 -19.08 -29.23 10.93
CA LEU A 840 -18.91 -27.78 10.80
C LEU A 840 -17.53 -27.50 10.22
N THR A 841 -17.46 -26.78 9.09
CA THR A 841 -16.17 -26.42 8.48
C THR A 841 -15.64 -25.17 9.17
N LEU A 842 -14.50 -25.34 9.85
CA LEU A 842 -13.80 -24.26 10.52
C LEU A 842 -12.97 -23.46 9.52
N GLY A 843 -12.25 -24.13 8.63
CA GLY A 843 -11.47 -23.49 7.58
C GLY A 843 -11.14 -24.47 6.47
N SER A 844 -10.97 -23.97 5.26
CA SER A 844 -10.62 -24.81 4.10
C SER A 844 -9.94 -24.03 3.00
N PHE A 845 -9.18 -24.74 2.17
CA PHE A 845 -8.72 -24.27 0.87
C PHE A 845 -8.88 -25.42 -0.13
N ASP A 846 -9.55 -25.15 -1.26
CA ASP A 846 -9.88 -26.14 -2.29
C ASP A 846 -9.29 -25.72 -3.63
N GLY A 847 -8.06 -26.17 -3.89
CA GLY A 847 -7.28 -25.81 -5.07
C GLY A 847 -5.78 -25.98 -4.85
N GLY A 848 -5.00 -25.63 -5.87
CA GLY A 848 -3.54 -25.61 -5.77
C GLY A 848 -3.01 -24.32 -5.17
N ARG A 849 -2.06 -24.38 -4.23
CA ARG A 849 -1.36 -23.22 -3.67
C ARG A 849 -0.02 -23.61 -3.08
N GLY A 850 0.96 -22.70 -3.09
CA GLY A 850 2.13 -22.85 -2.23
C GLY A 850 1.83 -22.50 -0.76
N ASN A 851 2.79 -22.78 0.12
CA ASN A 851 2.64 -22.58 1.57
C ASN A 851 2.83 -21.13 2.06
N GLY A 852 2.83 -20.13 1.18
CA GLY A 852 3.21 -18.75 1.52
C GLY A 852 2.29 -18.05 2.54
N THR A 853 0.98 -18.33 2.48
CA THR A 853 -0.02 -17.71 3.38
C THR A 853 -0.85 -18.78 4.09
N PRO A 854 -0.91 -18.78 5.44
CA PRO A 854 -1.76 -19.71 6.18
C PRO A 854 -3.23 -19.29 6.08
N THR A 855 -4.15 -20.25 6.20
CA THR A 855 -5.56 -19.94 6.40
C THR A 855 -5.85 -19.82 7.89
N LEU A 856 -6.24 -18.63 8.33
CA LEU A 856 -6.62 -18.35 9.72
C LEU A 856 -8.11 -18.62 9.94
N THR A 857 -8.44 -19.17 11.09
CA THR A 857 -9.81 -19.42 11.53
C THR A 857 -9.99 -18.91 12.96
N TYR A 858 -11.03 -18.09 13.16
CA TYR A 858 -11.35 -17.49 14.46
C TYR A 858 -12.48 -18.28 15.12
N VAL A 859 -12.23 -18.77 16.33
CA VAL A 859 -13.15 -19.65 17.06
C VAL A 859 -13.36 -19.18 18.48
N THR A 860 -14.61 -19.11 18.93
CA THR A 860 -15.00 -18.83 20.31
C THR A 860 -15.55 -20.10 20.96
N ILE A 861 -15.10 -20.37 22.17
CA ILE A 861 -15.45 -21.53 22.99
C ILE A 861 -16.22 -21.04 24.21
N LEU A 862 -17.43 -21.58 24.42
CA LEU A 862 -18.29 -21.18 25.54
C LEU A 862 -18.19 -22.13 26.75
N THR A 863 -17.76 -23.37 26.53
CA THR A 863 -17.66 -24.40 27.58
C THR A 863 -16.34 -25.15 27.48
N ASN A 864 -15.68 -25.37 28.62
CA ASN A 864 -14.46 -26.18 28.68
C ASN A 864 -14.76 -27.62 28.26
N GLY A 865 -13.92 -28.23 27.42
CA GLY A 865 -14.12 -29.61 27.00
C GLY A 865 -13.09 -30.13 26.00
N LEU A 866 -13.28 -31.38 25.60
CA LEU A 866 -12.60 -32.03 24.49
C LEU A 866 -13.49 -31.93 23.24
N TYR A 867 -13.04 -31.18 22.24
CA TYR A 867 -13.78 -30.94 20.99
C TYR A 867 -13.25 -31.85 19.88
N PRO A 868 -14.08 -32.67 19.22
CA PRO A 868 -13.64 -33.55 18.14
C PRO A 868 -13.39 -32.75 16.86
N VAL A 869 -12.14 -32.76 16.39
CA VAL A 869 -11.68 -32.03 15.21
C VAL A 869 -11.07 -33.00 14.21
N ARG A 870 -11.28 -32.71 12.93
CA ARG A 870 -10.69 -33.43 11.81
C ARG A 870 -9.97 -32.44 10.89
N LEU A 871 -8.73 -32.75 10.55
CA LEU A 871 -7.96 -32.05 9.54
C LEU A 871 -7.71 -32.99 8.35
N LEU A 872 -8.25 -32.63 7.20
CA LEU A 872 -7.91 -33.22 5.91
C LEU A 872 -6.85 -32.37 5.23
N TYR A 873 -5.84 -33.00 4.65
CA TYR A 873 -4.79 -32.37 3.84
C TYR A 873 -4.62 -33.14 2.53
N TYR A 874 -4.36 -32.42 1.45
CA TYR A 874 -4.02 -33.04 0.18
C TYR A 874 -2.98 -32.25 -0.60
N GLN A 875 -1.92 -32.96 -0.94
CA GLN A 875 -0.88 -32.53 -1.84
C GLN A 875 -1.15 -33.14 -3.22
N ALA A 876 -1.23 -32.33 -4.26
CA ALA A 876 -1.43 -32.80 -5.63
C ALA A 876 -0.10 -33.00 -6.35
N GLY A 877 0.78 -32.00 -6.38
CA GLY A 877 2.11 -32.16 -6.97
C GLY A 877 3.09 -31.02 -6.71
N SER A 878 4.34 -31.19 -7.16
CA SER A 878 5.45 -30.25 -6.94
C SER A 878 5.89 -30.19 -5.46
N GLY A 879 5.55 -29.14 -4.72
CA GLY A 879 5.83 -29.01 -3.30
C GLY A 879 4.87 -29.85 -2.44
N GLY A 880 5.10 -29.91 -1.13
CA GLY A 880 4.18 -30.59 -0.22
C GLY A 880 4.53 -30.37 1.24
N ASN A 881 3.65 -29.69 1.98
CA ASN A 881 3.83 -29.48 3.41
C ASN A 881 2.51 -29.08 4.09
N VAL A 882 2.43 -29.35 5.38
CA VAL A 882 1.30 -28.94 6.23
C VAL A 882 1.77 -28.62 7.64
N GLU A 883 1.26 -27.53 8.20
CA GLU A 883 1.43 -27.12 9.60
C GLU A 883 0.05 -26.84 10.20
N PHE A 884 -0.23 -27.38 11.40
CA PHE A 884 -1.42 -27.06 12.18
C PHE A 884 -1.04 -26.48 13.53
N TYR A 885 -1.38 -25.21 13.74
CA TYR A 885 -0.99 -24.45 14.93
C TYR A 885 -2.11 -23.51 15.38
N SER A 886 -2.00 -23.07 16.62
CA SER A 886 -2.76 -21.93 17.15
C SER A 886 -1.91 -20.67 17.12
N ILE A 887 -2.54 -19.51 17.13
CA ILE A 887 -1.86 -18.22 17.31
C ILE A 887 -2.27 -17.65 18.65
N ASN A 888 -1.29 -17.33 19.49
CA ASN A 888 -1.48 -16.66 20.77
C ASN A 888 -0.65 -15.37 20.79
N ASN A 889 -1.32 -14.22 20.89
CA ASN A 889 -0.70 -12.89 20.84
C ASN A 889 0.31 -12.73 19.67
N GLY A 890 -0.10 -13.15 18.48
CA GLY A 890 0.73 -13.11 17.26
C GLY A 890 1.81 -14.19 17.15
N THR A 891 2.05 -14.97 18.20
CA THR A 891 3.04 -16.06 18.18
C THR A 891 2.38 -17.38 17.74
N PRO A 892 2.90 -18.05 16.68
CA PRO A 892 2.42 -19.36 16.29
C PRO A 892 2.90 -20.44 17.27
N ILE A 893 1.98 -21.34 17.68
CA ILE A 893 2.24 -22.44 18.61
C ILE A 893 1.62 -23.72 18.04
N LEU A 894 2.45 -24.70 17.70
CA LEU A 894 2.00 -26.00 17.20
C LEU A 894 0.99 -26.66 18.15
N ILE A 895 -0.07 -27.24 17.59
CA ILE A 895 -1.03 -28.01 18.38
C ILE A 895 -0.33 -29.26 18.91
N ASN A 896 -0.52 -29.55 20.20
CA ASN A 896 0.05 -30.67 20.93
C ASN A 896 1.59 -30.66 21.05
N ASP A 897 2.22 -29.49 20.92
CA ASP A 897 3.64 -29.33 21.24
C ASP A 897 3.91 -29.52 22.73
N SER A 898 4.45 -30.69 23.09
CA SER A 898 4.76 -31.05 24.48
C SER A 898 5.83 -30.19 25.14
N THR A 899 6.62 -29.45 24.35
CA THR A 899 7.67 -28.56 24.86
C THR A 899 7.13 -27.18 25.24
N ASN A 900 5.92 -26.83 24.78
CA ASN A 900 5.28 -25.55 25.04
C ASN A 900 4.08 -25.73 25.98
N SER A 901 4.17 -25.18 27.19
CA SER A 901 3.12 -25.32 28.22
C SER A 901 1.80 -24.63 27.87
N ILE A 902 1.80 -23.72 26.89
CA ILE A 902 0.62 -22.97 26.41
C ILE A 902 -0.01 -23.66 25.19
N ALA A 903 0.65 -24.66 24.60
CA ALA A 903 0.11 -25.39 23.46
C ALA A 903 -1.23 -26.06 23.79
N ILE A 904 -2.18 -25.97 22.86
CA ILE A 904 -3.44 -26.68 22.94
C ILE A 904 -3.15 -28.17 22.85
N LYS A 905 -3.60 -28.93 23.85
CA LYS A 905 -3.41 -30.39 23.88
C LYS A 905 -4.36 -31.07 22.89
N ALA A 906 -3.86 -32.10 22.22
CA ALA A 906 -4.65 -32.97 21.37
C ALA A 906 -4.64 -34.40 21.90
N PHE A 907 -5.76 -35.10 21.76
CA PHE A 907 -5.89 -36.50 22.12
C PHE A 907 -6.48 -37.32 20.97
N GLN A 908 -6.06 -38.57 20.84
CA GLN A 908 -6.48 -39.49 19.80
C GLN A 908 -7.21 -40.72 20.36
N LEU A 909 -8.06 -41.34 19.55
CA LEU A 909 -8.65 -42.64 19.83
C LEU A 909 -7.67 -43.75 19.38
N THR A 910 -7.44 -44.75 20.24
CA THR A 910 -6.51 -45.87 19.97
C THR A 910 -7.08 -46.96 19.05
N ALA A 911 -8.30 -46.81 18.52
CA ALA A 911 -8.88 -47.70 17.53
C ALA A 911 -9.28 -46.89 16.28
N SER A 912 -8.73 -47.25 15.12
CA SER A 912 -9.19 -46.69 13.84
C SER A 912 -10.61 -47.20 13.57
N PRO A 913 -11.57 -46.35 13.19
CA PRO A 913 -12.91 -46.82 12.85
C PRO A 913 -12.87 -47.70 11.59
N ALA A 914 -13.52 -48.86 11.64
CA ALA A 914 -13.62 -49.74 10.49
C ALA A 914 -14.32 -49.03 9.31
N LEU A 915 -13.74 -49.09 8.11
CA LEU A 915 -14.30 -48.48 6.92
C LEU A 915 -15.46 -49.32 6.36
N PRO A 916 -16.40 -48.72 5.61
CA PRO A 916 -17.33 -49.50 4.80
C PRO A 916 -16.58 -50.33 3.76
N VAL A 917 -16.99 -51.59 3.54
CA VAL A 917 -16.41 -52.44 2.49
C VAL A 917 -17.25 -52.38 1.20
N THR A 918 -16.58 -52.41 0.06
CA THR A 918 -17.22 -52.52 -1.25
C THR A 918 -17.34 -53.98 -1.64
N ILE A 919 -18.55 -54.44 -1.96
CA ILE A 919 -18.79 -55.77 -2.52
C ILE A 919 -18.31 -55.80 -3.97
N LEU A 920 -17.48 -56.79 -4.30
CA LEU A 920 -16.85 -56.99 -5.61
C LEU A 920 -17.38 -58.27 -6.25
N ASN A 921 -17.56 -58.25 -7.57
CA ASN A 921 -17.87 -59.43 -8.39
C ASN A 921 -19.02 -60.32 -7.86
N PRO A 922 -20.19 -59.77 -7.49
CA PRO A 922 -21.30 -60.61 -7.05
C PRO A 922 -21.81 -61.50 -8.20
N ALA A 923 -21.93 -62.80 -7.94
CA ALA A 923 -22.46 -63.78 -8.87
C ALA A 923 -23.42 -64.75 -8.16
N HIS A 924 -24.43 -65.23 -8.89
CA HIS A 924 -25.38 -66.22 -8.37
C HIS A 924 -25.75 -67.24 -9.45
N THR A 925 -25.46 -68.51 -9.19
CA THR A 925 -25.77 -69.63 -10.11
C THR A 925 -26.11 -70.88 -9.32
N GLY A 926 -27.23 -71.53 -9.64
CA GLY A 926 -27.56 -72.87 -9.13
C GLY A 926 -27.67 -72.98 -7.60
N GLY A 927 -28.17 -71.94 -6.92
CA GLY A 927 -28.30 -71.91 -5.46
C GLY A 927 -27.02 -71.51 -4.70
N VAL A 928 -25.96 -71.16 -5.43
CA VAL A 928 -24.69 -70.67 -4.88
C VAL A 928 -24.56 -69.18 -5.20
N THR A 929 -24.30 -68.36 -4.17
CA THR A 929 -23.90 -66.97 -4.34
C THR A 929 -22.43 -66.80 -4.00
N THR A 930 -21.68 -66.09 -4.83
CA THR A 930 -20.31 -65.67 -4.54
C THR A 930 -20.17 -64.16 -4.65
N PHE A 931 -19.28 -63.60 -3.84
CA PHE A 931 -18.83 -62.21 -3.96
C PHE A 931 -17.51 -62.05 -3.21
N GLY A 932 -16.71 -61.06 -3.58
CA GLY A 932 -15.50 -60.70 -2.86
C GLY A 932 -15.59 -59.33 -2.20
N PHE A 933 -14.62 -59.03 -1.34
CA PHE A 933 -14.35 -57.67 -0.87
C PHE A 933 -12.91 -57.58 -0.36
N LEU A 934 -12.35 -56.37 -0.31
CA LEU A 934 -11.02 -56.14 0.27
C LEU A 934 -11.14 -56.13 1.79
N THR A 935 -10.47 -57.07 2.46
CA THR A 935 -10.50 -57.11 3.94
C THR A 935 -9.61 -56.01 4.52
N GLN A 936 -9.99 -55.48 5.68
CA GLN A 936 -9.22 -54.46 6.41
C GLN A 936 -8.37 -55.12 7.48
N ALA A 937 -7.05 -54.96 7.40
CA ALA A 937 -6.11 -55.48 8.39
C ALA A 937 -6.47 -54.99 9.81
N GLY A 938 -6.36 -55.88 10.80
CA GLY A 938 -6.66 -55.56 12.21
C GLY A 938 -8.15 -55.49 12.57
N HIS A 939 -9.06 -55.65 11.60
CA HIS A 939 -10.51 -55.65 11.81
C HIS A 939 -11.12 -57.02 11.57
N THR A 940 -12.24 -57.30 12.24
CA THR A 940 -13.05 -58.51 12.03
C THR A 940 -14.25 -58.19 11.14
N HIS A 941 -14.43 -58.95 10.07
CA HIS A 941 -15.53 -58.78 9.10
C HIS A 941 -16.59 -59.86 9.32
N TYR A 942 -17.80 -59.44 9.65
CA TYR A 942 -18.97 -60.29 9.78
C TYR A 942 -19.78 -60.22 8.50
N VAL A 943 -19.79 -61.32 7.75
CA VAL A 943 -20.65 -61.51 6.59
C VAL A 943 -21.95 -62.10 7.08
N GLU A 944 -23.06 -61.41 6.83
CA GLU A 944 -24.37 -61.79 7.34
C GLU A 944 -25.40 -61.68 6.22
N TYR A 945 -26.50 -62.43 6.32
CA TYR A 945 -27.54 -62.50 5.30
C TYR A 945 -28.95 -62.42 5.86
N LYS A 946 -29.91 -62.10 4.97
CA LYS A 946 -31.36 -62.20 5.19
C LYS A 946 -32.03 -62.83 3.99
N ASN A 947 -33.08 -63.61 4.20
CA ASN A 947 -33.84 -64.22 3.10
C ASN A 947 -34.90 -63.26 2.56
N ALA A 948 -35.41 -62.35 3.40
CA ALA A 948 -36.23 -61.23 2.99
C ALA A 948 -35.71 -59.93 3.61
N ILE A 949 -35.79 -58.81 2.89
CA ILE A 949 -35.33 -57.51 3.42
C ILE A 949 -36.09 -57.10 4.70
N THR A 950 -37.31 -57.63 4.89
CA THR A 950 -38.16 -57.42 6.06
C THR A 950 -37.78 -58.27 7.28
N ASP A 951 -36.84 -59.21 7.16
CA ASP A 951 -36.42 -60.03 8.30
C ASP A 951 -35.86 -59.13 9.42
N PRO A 952 -36.25 -59.32 10.69
CA PRO A 952 -35.89 -58.41 11.79
C PRO A 952 -34.39 -58.46 12.14
N THR A 953 -33.71 -59.56 11.82
CA THR A 953 -32.32 -59.83 12.21
C THR A 953 -31.50 -60.33 11.05
N TRP A 954 -30.22 -59.97 11.02
CA TRP A 954 -29.25 -60.56 10.09
C TRP A 954 -28.75 -61.90 10.65
N SER A 955 -28.68 -62.91 9.79
CA SER A 955 -28.14 -64.24 10.15
C SER A 955 -26.66 -64.30 9.78
N PRO A 956 -25.77 -64.77 10.66
CA PRO A 956 -24.36 -64.87 10.35
C PRO A 956 -24.11 -65.93 9.26
N LEU A 957 -23.29 -65.58 8.27
CA LEU A 957 -22.78 -66.50 7.24
C LEU A 957 -21.34 -66.90 7.55
N LEU A 958 -20.45 -65.91 7.67
CA LEU A 958 -19.02 -66.12 7.84
C LEU A 958 -18.40 -64.97 8.64
N THR A 959 -17.38 -65.28 9.44
CA THR A 959 -16.53 -64.29 10.09
C THR A 959 -15.13 -64.39 9.50
N ILE A 960 -14.58 -63.27 9.05
CA ILE A 960 -13.29 -63.21 8.34
C ILE A 960 -12.38 -62.24 9.09
N ALA A 961 -11.23 -62.72 9.55
CA ALA A 961 -10.17 -61.85 10.06
C ALA A 961 -9.54 -61.09 8.89
N GLY A 962 -9.49 -59.77 8.99
CA GLY A 962 -8.96 -58.96 7.90
C GLY A 962 -7.44 -58.91 7.89
N ASN A 963 -6.87 -59.00 6.70
CA ASN A 963 -5.43 -59.05 6.46
C ASN A 963 -4.99 -58.15 5.29
N GLY A 964 -5.84 -57.23 4.85
CA GLY A 964 -5.54 -56.31 3.75
C GLY A 964 -5.68 -56.93 2.34
N SER A 965 -6.02 -58.22 2.23
CA SER A 965 -6.16 -58.91 0.93
C SER A 965 -7.63 -59.07 0.52
N SER A 966 -7.84 -59.23 -0.79
CA SER A 966 -9.16 -59.58 -1.34
C SER A 966 -9.56 -60.98 -0.90
N THR A 967 -10.78 -61.11 -0.38
CA THR A 967 -11.37 -62.41 -0.01
C THR A 967 -12.54 -62.74 -0.92
N ASN A 968 -12.89 -64.02 -1.04
CA ASN A 968 -14.08 -64.51 -1.73
C ASN A 968 -14.99 -65.23 -0.74
N VAL A 969 -16.23 -64.77 -0.66
CA VAL A 969 -17.32 -65.39 0.08
C VAL A 969 -18.09 -66.30 -0.86
N THR A 970 -18.39 -67.52 -0.40
CA THR A 970 -19.28 -68.47 -1.09
C THR A 970 -20.39 -68.89 -0.14
N ASP A 971 -21.63 -68.56 -0.48
CA ASP A 971 -22.83 -69.06 0.18
C ASP A 971 -23.46 -70.17 -0.66
N ASN A 972 -23.31 -71.42 -0.21
CA ASN A 972 -23.89 -72.60 -0.88
C ASN A 972 -25.35 -72.87 -0.48
N THR A 973 -25.97 -71.99 0.31
CA THR A 973 -27.31 -72.19 0.90
C THR A 973 -28.33 -71.17 0.39
N ALA A 974 -27.97 -70.38 -0.62
CA ALA A 974 -28.80 -69.33 -1.20
C ALA A 974 -29.82 -69.88 -2.22
N SER A 975 -30.61 -70.88 -1.82
CA SER A 975 -31.57 -71.58 -2.69
C SER A 975 -32.90 -70.85 -2.93
N GLY A 976 -33.11 -69.71 -2.26
CA GLY A 976 -34.31 -68.87 -2.42
C GLY A 976 -34.26 -67.95 -3.64
N ALA A 977 -35.41 -67.39 -4.03
CA ALA A 977 -35.51 -66.48 -5.18
C ALA A 977 -34.75 -65.15 -5.00
N ALA A 978 -34.46 -64.76 -3.76
CA ALA A 978 -33.61 -63.63 -3.41
C ALA A 978 -32.97 -63.87 -2.02
N ARG A 979 -31.78 -63.30 -1.81
CA ARG A 979 -31.10 -63.22 -0.51
C ARG A 979 -30.31 -61.91 -0.47
N PHE A 980 -30.30 -61.27 0.69
CA PHE A 980 -29.62 -60.00 0.93
C PHE A 980 -28.38 -60.27 1.77
N TYR A 981 -27.28 -59.59 1.45
CA TYR A 981 -26.02 -59.70 2.17
C TYR A 981 -25.57 -58.33 2.64
N HIS A 982 -24.94 -58.28 3.80
CA HIS A 982 -24.15 -57.13 4.22
C HIS A 982 -22.87 -57.61 4.89
N VAL A 983 -21.88 -56.73 4.95
CA VAL A 983 -20.61 -57.01 5.62
C VAL A 983 -20.38 -55.91 6.63
N ARG A 984 -20.28 -56.30 7.91
CA ARG A 984 -20.02 -55.39 9.02
C ARG A 984 -18.59 -55.58 9.50
N SER A 985 -17.81 -54.51 9.52
CA SER A 985 -16.42 -54.51 10.00
C SER A 985 -16.37 -53.94 11.42
N GLN A 986 -15.59 -54.56 12.30
CA GLN A 986 -15.43 -54.15 13.70
C GLN A 986 -13.97 -54.22 14.15
#